data_AF-A0A3B3CZ72-F1
#
_entry.id   AF-A0A3B3CZ72-F1
#
_cell.length_a   1.000
_cell.length_b   1.000
_cell.length_c   1.000
_cell.angle_alpha   90.00
_cell.angle_beta   90.00
_cell.angle_gamma   90.00
#
_symmetry.space_group_name_H-M   'P 1'
#
loop_
_entity.id
_entity.type
_entity.pdbx_description
1 polymer ?
#
loop_
_entity_poly.entity_id
_entity_poly.type
_entity_poly.pdbx_seq_one_letter_code
_entity_poly.pdbx_strand_id
1 'polypeptide(L)'
;MASSEDVIEPLAVSTGAPILSRWRSPQDLIRLNQDKLDGFMSRKGEGHHFMVVHRLPEIKEQGRPYLIPGVPITCRVDNTERHTTRSKVKVSTLYTLELKHGPFFWTVKRKYKHFQELNHDIYKHKMMYQWNPLGKFSKERQQMRLMTEEMPSLHGSDRSKRTSSKMKYLEEYLNNLLEIEFCRNDHSMMEFLSISALSFVADLGPKGLEGPIYKRSGGHHIQGLNCFGHHRFCFSWSHRWLVVKDSFLIYMSRDHSQINFVLLFDPQFEVKVGHSNTDIRDGVCLENSTRSLVIKCNNFRQSLWWSSQINEIKNACEFCKKQKHGGFFGPRENTLTKWYVNGRDYFSDLADALEQAKEEIFITDWWLSPEIFLKRPATDNHWRLDELLKRKAKQGVKVCVLLYKEVEVALGINSEHSKRTLMDLDPNIKVMRHPDHLSSVVLLWAHHEKTVAIDQTVAFVGGIDLAFGRWDDSQYRLTDLGLANSENQEQPGADDTGAADDPLLVNSKNQEPLDLSRNTKLWLGKDYSNFIKKDWTQLDKPFEDNVDRSEVPRMPWRDLSAAVHGKAAKDVARHFIQRWNFTKIFKNKYKDDFYPYLLPKSHSTEDPLSYIVPGSKKAKVQVLRSTDSWSTGTCENSILEAYIQTIKNSQHYIYIENQFFISCAGDNVQNTIGDAIVDRILLAHREQKKYRVFVVIPLLPGFEGDLTTKNANAIQTILHFTYRTICRGEQSILHRLSELKDQWTEYITFCGLRTHSQLSQKLVTELIYVHSKTLIADDRCYIIGSANINDRSMLGSRDSEVAVLVEDEEMVPSIMGGEPYQAGLLTLALRKECFSVLVGATSDPIINIDDPISDDFFYLTWNETAKLNASIYDKVFRCLPCDSVCNKRVLKEYSSQDPLCDTDCEQAAEELKAIRGLLVHFPLMFLYGENLLPPLNTKEGMAPVEMWT
;
A
#
# COMPACT_ATOMS: atom_id res chain seq x y z
N MET A 1 -2.18 -3.96 -61.81
CA MET A 1 -1.09 -4.90 -62.13
C MET A 1 0.16 -4.42 -61.41
N ALA A 2 0.77 -5.30 -60.60
CA ALA A 2 2.14 -5.32 -60.03
C ALA A 2 2.70 -4.02 -59.42
N SER A 3 2.82 -3.85 -58.08
CA SER A 3 3.74 -4.47 -57.09
C SER A 3 5.21 -4.03 -57.17
N SER A 4 5.68 -3.34 -56.13
CA SER A 4 7.03 -3.32 -55.53
C SER A 4 6.95 -2.40 -54.31
N GLU A 5 7.49 -2.65 -53.12
CA GLU A 5 8.21 -3.76 -52.51
C GLU A 5 7.99 -3.61 -51.00
N ASP A 6 7.68 -4.71 -50.32
CA ASP A 6 7.53 -4.79 -48.86
C ASP A 6 8.87 -4.54 -48.17
N VAL A 7 9.02 -3.38 -47.54
CA VAL A 7 10.03 -3.18 -46.50
C VAL A 7 9.47 -3.76 -45.21
N ILE A 8 9.88 -5.00 -44.91
CA ILE A 8 9.67 -5.64 -43.62
C ILE A 8 10.49 -4.86 -42.58
N GLU A 9 9.84 -3.98 -41.82
CA GLU A 9 10.42 -3.45 -40.59
C GLU A 9 10.71 -4.61 -39.62
N PRO A 10 11.91 -4.68 -39.03
CA PRO A 10 12.24 -5.75 -38.11
C PRO A 10 11.37 -5.62 -36.85
N LEU A 11 10.66 -6.70 -36.52
CA LEU A 11 10.06 -6.94 -35.21
C LEU A 11 10.99 -6.42 -34.11
N ALA A 12 10.56 -5.37 -33.42
CA ALA A 12 11.24 -4.84 -32.26
C ALA A 12 11.44 -5.98 -31.24
N VAL A 13 12.66 -6.50 -31.19
CA VAL A 13 13.08 -7.45 -30.16
C VAL A 13 12.95 -6.73 -28.83
N SER A 14 12.02 -7.21 -28.01
CA SER A 14 11.85 -6.83 -26.62
C SER A 14 13.19 -6.80 -25.90
N THR A 15 13.70 -5.61 -25.62
CA THR A 15 14.93 -5.36 -24.85
C THR A 15 14.82 -5.84 -23.39
N GLY A 16 13.65 -6.33 -22.96
CA GLY A 16 13.43 -6.92 -21.64
C GLY A 16 13.74 -8.42 -21.53
N ALA A 17 13.86 -9.15 -22.64
CA ALA A 17 14.14 -10.59 -22.62
C ALA A 17 15.56 -10.96 -22.09
N PRO A 18 16.65 -10.23 -22.43
CA PRO A 18 17.99 -10.57 -21.95
C PRO A 18 18.20 -10.24 -20.46
N ILE A 19 17.43 -9.29 -19.92
CA ILE A 19 17.58 -8.82 -18.55
C ILE A 19 16.94 -9.82 -17.58
N LEU A 20 15.74 -10.33 -17.91
CA LEU A 20 15.10 -11.38 -17.09
C LEU A 20 15.89 -12.70 -17.12
N SER A 21 16.60 -13.03 -18.20
CA SER A 21 17.45 -14.23 -18.24
C SER A 21 18.64 -14.16 -17.29
N ARG A 22 19.14 -12.97 -16.94
CA ARG A 22 20.20 -12.78 -15.92
C ARG A 22 19.75 -13.22 -14.52
N TRP A 23 18.47 -13.05 -14.19
CA TRP A 23 17.86 -13.39 -12.89
C TRP A 23 17.24 -14.80 -12.82
N ARG A 24 17.43 -15.59 -13.89
CA ARG A 24 16.81 -16.91 -14.09
C ARG A 24 17.83 -18.06 -13.95
N SER A 25 18.98 -17.81 -13.33
CA SER A 25 19.96 -18.87 -13.07
C SER A 25 19.32 -19.94 -12.17
N PRO A 26 19.34 -21.23 -12.55
CA PRO A 26 18.88 -22.33 -11.70
C PRO A 26 19.66 -22.48 -10.39
N GLN A 27 20.78 -21.75 -10.24
CA GLN A 27 21.62 -21.75 -9.04
C GLN A 27 21.15 -20.73 -7.98
N ASP A 28 20.20 -19.84 -8.31
CA ASP A 28 19.75 -18.76 -7.41
C ASP A 28 18.70 -19.23 -6.38
N LEU A 29 18.25 -20.49 -6.47
CA LEU A 29 17.54 -21.18 -5.41
C LEU A 29 18.56 -21.58 -4.33
N ILE A 30 18.84 -20.67 -3.39
CA ILE A 30 19.55 -21.00 -2.15
C ILE A 30 18.86 -22.25 -1.56
N ARG A 31 19.53 -23.42 -1.65
CA ARG A 31 19.15 -24.60 -0.88
C ARG A 31 19.22 -24.21 0.59
N LEU A 32 18.08 -23.88 1.18
CA LEU A 32 17.96 -23.66 2.61
C LEU A 32 18.50 -24.90 3.34
N ASN A 33 19.31 -24.67 4.38
CA ASN A 33 19.73 -25.74 5.26
C ASN A 33 18.47 -26.44 5.85
N GLN A 34 18.53 -27.76 5.98
CA GLN A 34 17.41 -28.61 6.42
C GLN A 34 16.81 -28.11 7.75
N ASP A 35 17.66 -27.64 8.66
CA ASP A 35 17.27 -27.11 9.97
C ASP A 35 16.28 -25.92 9.89
N LYS A 36 16.41 -25.06 8.86
CA LYS A 36 15.51 -23.91 8.68
C LYS A 36 14.13 -24.34 8.20
N LEU A 37 14.05 -25.32 7.30
CA LEU A 37 12.77 -25.87 6.85
C LEU A 37 12.04 -26.58 8.00
N ASP A 38 12.79 -27.31 8.84
CA ASP A 38 12.23 -27.98 10.01
C ASP A 38 11.66 -26.97 11.03
N GLY A 39 12.31 -25.82 11.20
CA GLY A 39 11.78 -24.70 11.98
C GLY A 39 10.44 -24.17 11.47
N PHE A 40 10.23 -24.10 10.14
CA PHE A 40 8.95 -23.64 9.58
C PHE A 40 7.81 -24.65 9.75
N MET A 41 8.13 -25.95 9.76
CA MET A 41 7.16 -27.04 9.89
C MET A 41 6.91 -27.45 11.36
N SER A 42 7.55 -26.80 12.32
CA SER A 42 7.51 -27.20 13.73
C SER A 42 7.33 -26.00 14.68
N ARG A 43 6.10 -25.50 14.78
CA ARG A 43 5.67 -24.67 15.92
C ARG A 43 4.93 -25.56 16.90
N LYS A 44 5.46 -25.74 18.11
CA LYS A 44 4.97 -26.72 19.11
C LYS A 44 3.45 -26.60 19.32
N GLY A 45 2.67 -27.45 18.66
CA GLY A 45 1.21 -27.56 18.81
C GLY A 45 0.37 -26.44 18.18
N GLU A 46 0.98 -25.39 17.60
CA GLU A 46 0.27 -24.18 17.12
C GLU A 46 0.03 -24.16 15.60
N GLY A 47 0.65 -25.06 14.83
CA GLY A 47 0.58 -25.11 13.37
C GLY A 47 1.91 -24.77 12.69
N HIS A 48 1.89 -24.68 11.36
CA HIS A 48 3.04 -24.33 10.54
C HIS A 48 3.21 -22.81 10.44
N HIS A 49 4.46 -22.37 10.29
CA HIS A 49 4.83 -20.97 10.12
C HIS A 49 4.35 -20.43 8.76
N PHE A 50 3.96 -19.15 8.69
CA PHE A 50 3.44 -18.55 7.46
C PHE A 50 4.39 -18.70 6.25
N MET A 51 5.70 -18.57 6.48
CA MET A 51 6.75 -18.78 5.47
C MET A 51 6.66 -20.08 4.65
N VAL A 52 5.92 -21.10 5.10
CA VAL A 52 5.59 -22.30 4.31
C VAL A 52 4.96 -21.95 2.96
N VAL A 53 4.15 -20.88 2.87
CA VAL A 53 3.49 -20.48 1.62
C VAL A 53 4.48 -20.12 0.51
N HIS A 54 5.70 -19.72 0.90
CA HIS A 54 6.79 -19.31 0.00
C HIS A 54 7.83 -20.42 -0.26
N ARG A 55 7.57 -21.64 0.23
CA ARG A 55 8.52 -22.78 0.23
C ARG A 55 7.91 -24.11 -0.18
N LEU A 56 6.76 -24.08 -0.85
CA LEU A 56 6.02 -25.27 -1.25
C LEU A 56 6.81 -26.23 -2.16
N PRO A 57 7.58 -25.76 -3.17
CA PRO A 57 8.43 -26.64 -3.97
C PRO A 57 9.48 -27.36 -3.12
N GLU A 58 10.17 -26.64 -2.23
CA GLU A 58 11.24 -27.17 -1.38
C GLU A 58 10.72 -28.20 -0.37
N ILE A 59 9.57 -27.94 0.25
CA ILE A 59 8.89 -28.87 1.17
C ILE A 59 8.60 -30.20 0.47
N LYS A 60 8.13 -30.12 -0.77
CA LYS A 60 7.83 -31.30 -1.56
C LYS A 60 9.07 -32.05 -2.01
N GLU A 61 10.07 -31.36 -2.56
CA GLU A 61 11.32 -31.98 -3.03
C GLU A 61 12.02 -32.75 -1.90
N GLN A 62 11.94 -32.24 -0.67
CA GLN A 62 12.50 -32.91 0.51
C GLN A 62 11.58 -33.99 1.12
N GLY A 63 10.37 -34.19 0.58
CA GLY A 63 9.43 -35.21 1.07
C GLY A 63 8.96 -34.97 2.50
N ARG A 64 8.83 -33.71 2.94
CA ARG A 64 8.46 -33.39 4.32
C ARG A 64 6.98 -33.70 4.59
N PRO A 65 6.63 -34.33 5.72
CA PRO A 65 5.24 -34.56 6.10
C PRO A 65 4.45 -33.26 6.24
N TYR A 66 3.18 -33.28 5.84
CA TYR A 66 2.29 -32.11 5.98
C TYR A 66 1.67 -32.00 7.37
N LEU A 67 1.57 -33.10 8.13
CA LEU A 67 1.06 -33.09 9.50
C LEU A 67 2.04 -32.40 10.45
N ILE A 68 1.52 -31.77 11.51
CA ILE A 68 2.31 -31.13 12.56
C ILE A 68 3.08 -32.22 13.32
N PRO A 69 4.42 -32.14 13.39
CA PRO A 69 5.22 -33.15 14.09
C PRO A 69 4.79 -33.35 15.54
N GLY A 70 4.64 -34.59 15.96
CA GLY A 70 4.30 -34.96 17.34
C GLY A 70 2.86 -34.68 17.78
N VAL A 71 1.99 -34.18 16.90
CA VAL A 71 0.58 -33.91 17.20
C VAL A 71 -0.29 -35.04 16.63
N PRO A 72 -1.18 -35.66 17.42
CA PRO A 72 -2.06 -36.71 16.92
C PRO A 72 -3.12 -36.13 15.97
N ILE A 73 -3.60 -36.98 15.05
CA ILE A 73 -4.78 -36.73 14.23
C ILE A 73 -5.83 -37.76 14.61
N THR A 74 -7.03 -37.30 14.95
CA THR A 74 -8.14 -38.16 15.37
C THR A 74 -9.32 -37.98 14.42
N CYS A 75 -9.99 -39.06 14.08
CA CYS A 75 -11.19 -39.05 13.27
C CYS A 75 -12.38 -39.57 14.07
N ARG A 76 -13.51 -38.88 13.97
CA ARG A 76 -14.83 -39.37 14.37
C ARG A 76 -15.70 -39.53 13.13
N VAL A 77 -16.40 -40.65 13.02
CA VAL A 77 -17.29 -40.93 11.88
C VAL A 77 -18.73 -40.74 12.36
N ASP A 78 -19.33 -39.64 11.93
CA ASP A 78 -20.72 -39.30 12.25
C ASP A 78 -21.65 -39.48 11.04
N ASN A 79 -22.95 -39.59 11.32
CA ASN A 79 -24.11 -39.49 10.42
C ASN A 79 -24.02 -40.16 9.01
N THR A 80 -25.01 -40.99 8.70
CA THR A 80 -25.14 -41.68 7.40
C THR A 80 -26.28 -41.04 6.59
N GLU A 81 -25.95 -40.32 5.52
CA GLU A 81 -26.94 -39.92 4.52
C GLU A 81 -27.22 -41.12 3.58
N ARG A 82 -28.43 -41.69 3.66
CA ARG A 82 -28.91 -42.72 2.72
C ARG A 82 -29.77 -42.07 1.64
N HIS A 83 -29.48 -42.34 0.38
CA HIS A 83 -30.31 -41.85 -0.72
C HIS A 83 -31.01 -42.95 -1.51
N THR A 84 -32.33 -42.84 -1.58
CA THR A 84 -33.16 -43.48 -2.61
C THR A 84 -33.33 -42.53 -3.79
N THR A 85 -32.80 -42.87 -4.96
CA THR A 85 -33.25 -42.26 -6.22
C THR A 85 -34.57 -42.91 -6.63
N ARG A 86 -35.49 -42.17 -7.28
CA ARG A 86 -36.70 -42.72 -7.94
C ARG A 86 -36.39 -43.62 -9.16
N SER A 87 -35.16 -44.13 -9.26
CA SER A 87 -34.67 -45.04 -10.30
C SER A 87 -33.91 -46.19 -9.65
N LYS A 88 -33.90 -47.36 -10.31
CA LYS A 88 -33.34 -48.66 -9.88
C LYS A 88 -31.81 -48.67 -9.63
N VAL A 89 -31.24 -47.66 -8.98
CA VAL A 89 -29.81 -47.55 -8.66
C VAL A 89 -29.60 -47.81 -7.16
N LYS A 90 -28.58 -48.62 -6.81
CA LYS A 90 -28.21 -48.97 -5.43
C LYS A 90 -28.00 -47.73 -4.56
N VAL A 91 -28.60 -47.74 -3.37
CA VAL A 91 -28.40 -46.76 -2.30
C VAL A 91 -26.91 -46.75 -1.91
N SER A 92 -26.21 -45.63 -2.14
CA SER A 92 -24.83 -45.43 -1.67
C SER A 92 -24.86 -44.60 -0.38
N THR A 93 -24.27 -45.13 0.68
CA THR A 93 -24.14 -44.44 1.98
C THR A 93 -22.96 -43.46 1.94
N LEU A 94 -23.21 -42.22 2.36
CA LEU A 94 -22.19 -41.19 2.56
C LEU A 94 -21.93 -41.05 4.07
N TYR A 95 -20.65 -41.08 4.45
CA TYR A 95 -20.16 -40.94 5.82
C TYR A 95 -19.55 -39.54 5.99
N THR A 96 -19.81 -38.92 7.13
CA THR A 96 -19.22 -37.63 7.52
C THR A 96 -18.08 -37.89 8.50
N LEU A 97 -16.87 -37.48 8.14
CA LEU A 97 -15.66 -37.66 8.94
C LEU A 97 -15.35 -36.31 9.58
N GLU A 98 -15.48 -36.23 10.90
CA GLU A 98 -15.04 -35.10 11.71
C GLU A 98 -13.59 -35.35 12.12
N LEU A 99 -12.68 -34.48 11.71
CA LEU A 99 -11.25 -34.63 11.91
C LEU A 99 -10.72 -33.53 12.83
N LYS A 100 -9.80 -33.90 13.72
CA LYS A 100 -9.09 -32.98 14.60
C LYS A 100 -7.58 -33.23 14.53
N HIS A 101 -6.81 -32.16 14.40
CA HIS A 101 -5.35 -32.19 14.46
C HIS A 101 -4.83 -30.88 15.08
N GLY A 102 -4.31 -30.94 16.30
CA GLY A 102 -3.95 -29.74 17.06
C GLY A 102 -5.17 -28.80 17.24
N PRO A 103 -5.04 -27.50 16.93
CA PRO A 103 -6.15 -26.54 16.99
C PRO A 103 -7.08 -26.62 15.77
N PHE A 104 -6.77 -27.45 14.76
CA PHE A 104 -7.52 -27.50 13.51
C PHE A 104 -8.62 -28.56 13.53
N PHE A 105 -9.81 -28.15 13.09
CA PHE A 105 -10.99 -29.01 12.94
C PHE A 105 -11.54 -28.87 11.53
N TRP A 106 -11.91 -29.98 10.90
CA TRP A 106 -12.56 -29.96 9.60
C TRP A 106 -13.39 -31.22 9.35
N THR A 107 -14.26 -31.13 8.36
CA THR A 107 -15.17 -32.22 8.01
C THR A 107 -14.97 -32.66 6.56
N VAL A 108 -14.99 -33.98 6.36
CA VAL A 108 -14.81 -34.59 5.04
C VAL A 108 -15.94 -35.59 4.79
N LYS A 109 -16.55 -35.57 3.61
CA LYS A 109 -17.57 -36.57 3.22
C LYS A 109 -16.96 -37.67 2.35
N ARG A 110 -17.13 -38.94 2.72
CA ARG A 110 -16.60 -40.11 1.99
C ARG A 110 -17.64 -41.21 1.83
N LYS A 111 -17.58 -41.93 0.71
CA LYS A 111 -18.37 -43.16 0.49
C LYS A 111 -17.56 -44.35 0.96
N TYR A 112 -18.21 -45.47 1.29
CA TYR A 112 -17.50 -46.71 1.61
C TYR A 112 -16.47 -47.12 0.54
N LYS A 113 -16.79 -46.92 -0.75
CA LYS A 113 -15.86 -47.17 -1.86
C LYS A 113 -14.52 -46.43 -1.69
N HIS A 114 -14.54 -45.20 -1.18
CA HIS A 114 -13.31 -44.43 -0.96
C HIS A 114 -12.46 -45.05 0.16
N PHE A 115 -13.07 -45.65 1.18
CA PHE A 115 -12.32 -46.40 2.20
C PHE A 115 -11.68 -47.66 1.58
N GLN A 116 -12.35 -48.30 0.61
CA GLN A 116 -11.81 -49.48 -0.10
C GLN A 116 -10.63 -49.11 -0.99
N GLU A 117 -10.73 -47.99 -1.71
CA GLU A 117 -9.67 -47.43 -2.53
C GLU A 117 -8.45 -47.06 -1.65
N LEU A 118 -8.68 -46.35 -0.53
CA LEU A 118 -7.63 -46.03 0.44
C LEU A 118 -6.91 -47.28 0.94
N ASN A 119 -7.67 -48.30 1.36
CA ASN A 119 -7.09 -49.55 1.83
C ASN A 119 -6.23 -50.20 0.73
N HIS A 120 -6.77 -50.32 -0.49
CA HIS A 120 -6.04 -50.89 -1.61
C HIS A 120 -4.71 -50.15 -1.86
N ASP A 121 -4.74 -48.82 -1.89
CA ASP A 121 -3.57 -48.01 -2.20
C ASP A 121 -2.49 -48.11 -1.12
N ILE A 122 -2.88 -48.01 0.16
CA ILE A 122 -1.94 -48.18 1.29
C ILE A 122 -1.30 -49.57 1.25
N TYR A 123 -2.08 -50.62 1.02
CA TYR A 123 -1.55 -51.99 0.91
C TYR A 123 -0.63 -52.16 -0.31
N LYS A 124 -0.97 -51.55 -1.45
CA LYS A 124 -0.12 -51.55 -2.64
C LYS A 124 1.21 -50.84 -2.39
N HIS A 125 1.19 -49.67 -1.74
CA HIS A 125 2.40 -48.94 -1.36
C HIS A 125 3.24 -49.78 -0.38
N LYS A 126 2.61 -50.40 0.62
CA LYS A 126 3.25 -51.35 1.54
C LYS A 126 3.97 -52.49 0.80
N MET A 127 3.33 -53.12 -0.19
CA MET A 127 3.96 -54.20 -0.98
C MET A 127 5.17 -53.70 -1.78
N MET A 128 5.09 -52.51 -2.39
CA MET A 128 6.22 -51.93 -3.13
C MET A 128 7.45 -51.69 -2.24
N TYR A 129 7.27 -51.24 -1.00
CA TYR A 129 8.38 -51.07 -0.04
C TYR A 129 8.94 -52.40 0.49
N GLN A 130 8.13 -53.45 0.56
CA GLN A 130 8.58 -54.79 0.98
C GLN A 130 9.47 -55.47 -0.06
N TRP A 131 9.27 -55.21 -1.36
CA TRP A 131 10.07 -55.79 -2.45
C TRP A 131 11.30 -54.98 -2.86
N ASN A 132 11.55 -53.81 -2.25
CA ASN A 132 12.74 -53.00 -2.53
C ASN A 132 13.92 -53.40 -1.59
N PRO A 133 15.01 -54.02 -2.09
CA PRO A 133 16.03 -54.66 -1.24
C PRO A 133 16.98 -53.70 -0.51
N LEU A 134 16.85 -52.38 -0.72
CA LEU A 134 17.73 -51.38 -0.11
C LEU A 134 17.48 -51.26 1.40
N GLY A 135 18.56 -51.21 2.18
CA GLY A 135 18.56 -51.07 3.65
C GLY A 135 17.97 -49.76 4.19
N LYS A 136 17.65 -48.81 3.30
CA LYS A 136 17.13 -47.47 3.61
C LYS A 136 15.74 -47.45 4.26
N PHE A 137 14.96 -48.54 4.14
CA PHE A 137 13.55 -48.60 4.61
C PHE A 137 13.33 -49.54 5.80
N SER A 138 14.36 -49.76 6.64
CA SER A 138 14.27 -50.71 7.77
C SER A 138 13.28 -50.28 8.86
N LYS A 139 13.19 -48.97 9.14
CA LYS A 139 12.25 -48.40 10.12
C LYS A 139 10.79 -48.51 9.65
N GLU A 140 10.54 -48.19 8.38
CA GLU A 140 9.24 -48.30 7.73
C GLU A 140 8.77 -49.76 7.70
N ARG A 141 9.68 -50.71 7.40
CA ARG A 141 9.39 -52.14 7.46
C ARG A 141 9.01 -52.64 8.87
N GLN A 142 9.59 -52.08 9.93
CA GLN A 142 9.21 -52.39 11.31
C GLN A 142 7.82 -51.83 11.66
N GLN A 143 7.53 -50.57 11.32
CA GLN A 143 6.21 -49.97 11.54
C GLN A 143 5.10 -50.70 10.76
N MET A 144 5.38 -51.16 9.54
CA MET A 144 4.39 -51.85 8.71
C MET A 144 3.99 -53.26 9.19
N ARG A 145 4.73 -53.84 10.16
CA ARG A 145 4.32 -55.08 10.86
C ARG A 145 3.18 -54.85 11.86
N LEU A 146 2.93 -53.59 12.25
CA LEU A 146 1.85 -53.20 13.17
C LEU A 146 0.49 -53.05 12.46
N MET A 147 0.45 -53.05 11.12
CA MET A 147 -0.80 -53.16 10.37
C MET A 147 -1.35 -54.60 10.50
N THR A 148 -2.20 -54.82 11.51
CA THR A 148 -2.85 -56.11 11.78
C THR A 148 -4.31 -56.19 11.34
N GLU A 149 -4.96 -55.06 11.04
CA GLU A 149 -6.41 -55.04 10.77
C GLU A 149 -6.75 -55.14 9.28
N GLU A 150 -7.53 -56.18 8.93
CA GLU A 150 -8.17 -56.30 7.63
C GLU A 150 -9.30 -55.26 7.50
N MET A 151 -9.43 -54.68 6.30
CA MET A 151 -10.47 -53.70 6.04
C MET A 151 -11.87 -54.28 6.36
N PRO A 152 -12.68 -53.57 7.15
CA PRO A 152 -14.06 -53.95 7.44
C PRO A 152 -14.91 -54.32 6.22
N SER A 153 -15.34 -55.59 6.07
CA SER A 153 -16.34 -55.96 5.06
C SER A 153 -17.73 -55.47 5.47
N LEU A 154 -18.44 -54.75 4.58
CA LEU A 154 -19.86 -54.39 4.79
C LEU A 154 -20.83 -55.58 4.69
N HIS A 155 -20.32 -56.74 4.24
CA HIS A 155 -21.08 -57.97 4.05
C HIS A 155 -20.37 -59.12 4.78
N GLY A 156 -20.83 -59.43 6.00
CA GLY A 156 -20.54 -60.72 6.65
C GLY A 156 -20.00 -60.66 8.07
N SER A 157 -20.89 -60.51 9.04
CA SER A 157 -20.90 -61.13 10.40
C SER A 157 -22.07 -60.55 11.20
N ASP A 158 -22.62 -61.26 12.19
CA ASP A 158 -23.80 -60.80 12.94
C ASP A 158 -23.60 -59.46 13.69
N ARG A 159 -22.35 -59.05 13.95
CA ARG A 159 -21.99 -57.72 14.49
C ARG A 159 -22.21 -56.55 13.50
N SER A 160 -22.23 -56.81 12.20
CA SER A 160 -22.27 -55.81 11.12
C SER A 160 -23.68 -55.35 10.72
N LYS A 161 -24.75 -55.90 11.32
CA LYS A 161 -26.14 -55.62 10.90
C LYS A 161 -26.73 -54.30 11.44
N ARG A 162 -26.10 -53.62 12.40
CA ARG A 162 -26.57 -52.32 12.95
C ARG A 162 -25.79 -51.14 12.34
N THR A 163 -26.49 -50.07 11.95
CA THR A 163 -25.87 -48.89 11.32
C THR A 163 -24.81 -48.22 12.21
N SER A 164 -25.05 -48.18 13.53
CA SER A 164 -24.13 -47.61 14.51
C SER A 164 -22.84 -48.41 14.69
N SER A 165 -22.87 -49.74 14.54
CA SER A 165 -21.65 -50.55 14.62
C SER A 165 -20.77 -50.39 13.38
N LYS A 166 -21.35 -50.09 12.20
CA LYS A 166 -20.57 -49.84 10.97
C LYS A 166 -19.77 -48.54 11.01
N MET A 167 -20.37 -47.45 11.52
CA MET A 167 -19.67 -46.16 11.67
C MET A 167 -18.50 -46.30 12.62
N LYS A 168 -18.75 -46.87 13.81
CA LYS A 168 -17.73 -47.09 14.83
C LYS A 168 -16.61 -48.00 14.33
N TYR A 169 -16.91 -49.01 13.53
CA TYR A 169 -15.90 -49.90 12.97
C TYR A 169 -15.05 -49.25 11.87
N LEU A 170 -15.63 -48.36 11.05
CA LEU A 170 -14.86 -47.53 10.10
C LEU A 170 -14.01 -46.47 10.83
N GLU A 171 -14.52 -45.94 11.93
CA GLU A 171 -13.82 -45.01 12.82
C GLU A 171 -12.59 -45.67 13.48
N GLU A 172 -12.77 -46.83 14.11
CA GLU A 172 -11.68 -47.63 14.71
C GLU A 172 -10.62 -47.97 13.66
N TYR A 173 -11.03 -48.52 12.51
CA TYR A 173 -10.13 -48.84 11.40
C TYR A 173 -9.31 -47.62 10.94
N LEU A 174 -9.95 -46.47 10.74
CA LEU A 174 -9.25 -45.27 10.27
C LEU A 174 -8.30 -44.72 11.33
N ASN A 175 -8.71 -44.65 12.60
CA ASN A 175 -7.83 -44.19 13.67
C ASN A 175 -6.61 -45.11 13.85
N ASN A 176 -6.79 -46.43 13.74
CA ASN A 176 -5.68 -47.39 13.79
C ASN A 176 -4.66 -47.17 12.66
N LEU A 177 -5.13 -46.81 11.45
CA LEU A 177 -4.22 -46.40 10.37
C LEU A 177 -3.51 -45.07 10.66
N LEU A 178 -4.18 -44.13 11.31
CA LEU A 178 -3.62 -42.81 11.63
C LEU A 178 -2.55 -42.85 12.75
N GLU A 179 -2.57 -43.87 13.60
CA GLU A 179 -1.50 -44.13 14.58
C GLU A 179 -0.19 -44.59 13.91
N ILE A 180 -0.28 -45.20 12.73
CA ILE A 180 0.88 -45.71 12.00
C ILE A 180 1.49 -44.60 11.16
N GLU A 181 2.75 -44.24 11.45
CA GLU A 181 3.43 -43.11 10.82
C GLU A 181 3.57 -43.23 9.29
N PHE A 182 3.83 -44.43 8.78
CA PHE A 182 3.81 -44.70 7.34
C PHE A 182 2.44 -44.40 6.71
N CYS A 183 1.37 -44.97 7.27
CA CYS A 183 0.01 -44.85 6.73
C CYS A 183 -0.51 -43.42 6.83
N ARG A 184 -0.31 -42.76 7.98
CA ARG A 184 -0.81 -41.40 8.19
C ARG A 184 -0.17 -40.39 7.26
N ASN A 185 1.07 -40.60 6.82
CA ASN A 185 1.80 -39.70 5.93
C ASN A 185 1.76 -40.12 4.44
N ASP A 186 1.07 -41.21 4.12
CA ASP A 186 0.93 -41.68 2.74
C ASP A 186 0.13 -40.69 1.89
N HIS A 187 0.48 -40.56 0.60
CA HIS A 187 -0.19 -39.64 -0.31
C HIS A 187 -1.68 -39.93 -0.46
N SER A 188 -2.08 -41.21 -0.53
CA SER A 188 -3.49 -41.60 -0.62
C SER A 188 -4.25 -41.29 0.66
N MET A 189 -3.60 -41.37 1.83
CA MET A 189 -4.18 -40.92 3.10
C MET A 189 -4.37 -39.40 3.12
N MET A 190 -3.37 -38.62 2.71
CA MET A 190 -3.48 -37.16 2.62
C MET A 190 -4.63 -36.73 1.71
N GLU A 191 -4.76 -37.34 0.53
CA GLU A 191 -5.89 -37.08 -0.37
C GLU A 191 -7.23 -37.51 0.24
N PHE A 192 -7.27 -38.69 0.88
CA PHE A 192 -8.47 -39.17 1.55
C PHE A 192 -8.93 -38.25 2.69
N LEU A 193 -8.01 -37.65 3.44
CA LEU A 193 -8.31 -36.69 4.50
C LEU A 193 -8.46 -35.25 4.01
N SER A 194 -8.26 -35.01 2.70
CA SER A 194 -8.20 -33.67 2.12
C SER A 194 -7.16 -32.79 2.82
N ILE A 195 -5.88 -33.18 2.82
CA ILE A 195 -4.78 -32.45 3.46
C ILE A 195 -3.74 -32.04 2.40
N SER A 196 -3.21 -30.82 2.54
CA SER A 196 -2.11 -30.24 1.77
C SER A 196 -1.09 -29.54 2.69
N ALA A 197 0.00 -29.05 2.13
CA ALA A 197 1.00 -28.27 2.86
C ALA A 197 0.42 -26.96 3.46
N LEU A 198 -0.73 -26.47 2.98
CA LEU A 198 -1.38 -25.25 3.46
C LEU A 198 -2.46 -25.51 4.53
N SER A 199 -2.75 -26.78 4.84
CA SER A 199 -3.86 -27.15 5.75
C SER A 199 -3.67 -26.58 7.14
N PHE A 200 -2.44 -26.57 7.65
CA PHE A 200 -2.14 -26.28 9.06
C PHE A 200 -1.27 -25.04 9.23
N VAL A 201 -1.20 -24.15 8.23
CA VAL A 201 -0.56 -22.83 8.38
C VAL A 201 -1.50 -21.95 9.19
N ALA A 202 -1.13 -21.64 10.43
CA ALA A 202 -2.00 -20.98 11.39
C ALA A 202 -2.48 -19.62 10.91
N ASP A 203 -1.57 -18.83 10.35
CA ASP A 203 -1.83 -17.47 9.86
C ASP A 203 -2.76 -17.42 8.62
N LEU A 204 -3.06 -18.56 7.97
CA LEU A 204 -4.09 -18.63 6.92
C LEU A 204 -5.51 -18.88 7.49
N GLY A 205 -5.65 -18.89 8.82
CA GLY A 205 -6.90 -19.12 9.53
C GLY A 205 -7.25 -20.60 9.62
N PRO A 206 -8.56 -20.95 9.65
CA PRO A 206 -8.96 -22.35 9.75
C PRO A 206 -8.42 -23.16 8.57
N LYS A 207 -8.29 -24.47 8.74
CA LYS A 207 -7.87 -25.37 7.66
C LYS A 207 -8.72 -25.17 6.40
N GLY A 208 -10.01 -24.96 6.61
CA GLY A 208 -10.98 -24.69 5.55
C GLY A 208 -11.29 -25.94 4.73
N LEU A 209 -11.92 -25.71 3.57
CA LEU A 209 -12.34 -26.76 2.65
C LEU A 209 -11.28 -26.95 1.57
N GLU A 210 -10.84 -28.18 1.33
CA GLU A 210 -9.88 -28.46 0.27
C GLU A 210 -10.06 -29.83 -0.38
N GLY A 211 -9.55 -29.97 -1.60
CA GLY A 211 -9.57 -31.23 -2.32
C GLY A 211 -9.37 -31.11 -3.83
N PRO A 212 -9.37 -32.24 -4.54
CA PRO A 212 -9.15 -32.28 -5.98
C PRO A 212 -10.35 -31.73 -6.74
N ILE A 213 -10.07 -30.96 -7.79
CA ILE A 213 -11.06 -30.40 -8.72
C ILE A 213 -10.60 -30.53 -10.17
N TYR A 214 -11.57 -30.46 -11.10
CA TYR A 214 -11.30 -30.21 -12.50
C TYR A 214 -11.65 -28.76 -12.84
N LYS A 215 -10.64 -27.96 -13.16
CA LYS A 215 -10.74 -26.51 -13.41
C LYS A 215 -10.79 -26.22 -14.92
N ARG A 216 -11.75 -25.40 -15.36
CA ARG A 216 -11.88 -24.91 -16.75
C ARG A 216 -10.89 -23.79 -17.04
N SER A 217 -10.23 -23.78 -18.19
CA SER A 217 -9.34 -22.68 -18.63
C SER A 217 -10.10 -21.35 -18.81
N GLY A 218 -9.37 -20.22 -18.79
CA GLY A 218 -9.93 -18.88 -19.01
C GLY A 218 -10.67 -18.27 -17.80
N GLY A 219 -11.67 -17.46 -18.12
CA GLY A 219 -12.64 -16.86 -17.18
C GLY A 219 -12.28 -15.48 -16.62
N HIS A 220 -11.29 -14.78 -17.17
CA HIS A 220 -10.95 -13.42 -16.71
C HIS A 220 -11.97 -12.41 -17.25
N HIS A 221 -12.34 -11.42 -16.43
CA HIS A 221 -13.22 -10.31 -16.85
C HIS A 221 -12.45 -9.09 -17.35
N ILE A 222 -11.12 -9.10 -17.15
CA ILE A 222 -10.25 -7.99 -17.49
C ILE A 222 -10.06 -7.91 -19.01
N GLN A 223 -10.34 -6.73 -19.58
CA GLN A 223 -10.17 -6.46 -21.01
C GLN A 223 -8.72 -6.73 -21.46
N GLY A 224 -8.54 -7.36 -22.63
CA GLY A 224 -7.21 -7.75 -23.17
C GLY A 224 -6.67 -9.10 -22.69
N LEU A 225 -7.24 -9.70 -21.64
CA LEU A 225 -6.97 -11.08 -21.23
C LEU A 225 -8.04 -12.08 -21.73
N ASN A 226 -9.02 -11.59 -22.47
CA ASN A 226 -9.99 -12.41 -23.18
C ASN A 226 -9.29 -13.10 -24.35
N CYS A 227 -9.40 -14.43 -24.41
CA CYS A 227 -8.99 -15.17 -25.60
C CYS A 227 -9.82 -14.67 -26.79
N PHE A 228 -9.20 -14.46 -27.96
CA PHE A 228 -9.95 -14.31 -29.21
C PHE A 228 -10.85 -15.53 -29.38
N GLY A 229 -12.13 -15.36 -29.07
CA GLY A 229 -13.11 -16.44 -29.09
C GLY A 229 -14.11 -16.34 -27.95
N HIS A 230 -15.15 -15.53 -28.15
CA HIS A 230 -16.45 -15.68 -27.45
C HIS A 230 -17.19 -16.98 -27.85
N HIS A 231 -16.48 -18.06 -28.17
CA HIS A 231 -17.08 -19.29 -28.66
C HIS A 231 -16.77 -20.46 -27.72
N ARG A 232 -17.86 -21.12 -27.32
CA ARG A 232 -18.02 -22.33 -26.49
C ARG A 232 -17.13 -23.56 -26.82
N PHE A 233 -16.09 -23.45 -27.64
CA PHE A 233 -15.40 -24.62 -28.24
C PHE A 233 -13.90 -24.80 -27.92
N CYS A 234 -13.21 -23.86 -27.26
CA CYS A 234 -11.76 -24.01 -26.95
C CYS A 234 -11.42 -23.78 -25.45
N PHE A 235 -12.05 -24.53 -24.55
CA PHE A 235 -11.59 -24.59 -23.15
C PHE A 235 -10.99 -25.95 -22.81
N SER A 236 -9.94 -25.95 -21.99
CA SER A 236 -9.32 -27.16 -21.46
C SER A 236 -9.70 -27.37 -20.00
N TRP A 237 -9.80 -28.62 -19.61
CA TRP A 237 -9.97 -29.01 -18.21
C TRP A 237 -8.62 -29.41 -17.63
N SER A 238 -8.36 -28.98 -16.41
CA SER A 238 -7.09 -29.22 -15.74
C SER A 238 -7.32 -29.72 -14.33
N HIS A 239 -6.62 -30.78 -13.94
CA HIS A 239 -6.69 -31.30 -12.57
C HIS A 239 -5.90 -30.39 -11.63
N ARG A 240 -6.53 -29.93 -10.56
CA ARG A 240 -5.96 -28.98 -9.59
C ARG A 240 -6.38 -29.35 -8.17
N TRP A 241 -5.65 -28.86 -7.19
CA TRP A 241 -6.06 -28.91 -5.79
C TRP A 241 -6.63 -27.55 -5.38
N LEU A 242 -7.89 -27.51 -4.95
CA LEU A 242 -8.55 -26.29 -4.50
C LEU A 242 -8.45 -26.21 -2.98
N VAL A 243 -8.07 -25.05 -2.47
CA VAL A 243 -8.07 -24.70 -1.04
C VAL A 243 -8.95 -23.48 -0.86
N VAL A 244 -9.93 -23.55 0.04
CA VAL A 244 -10.84 -22.45 0.37
C VAL A 244 -10.56 -22.05 1.82
N LYS A 245 -10.11 -20.81 2.00
CA LYS A 245 -9.89 -20.17 3.29
C LYS A 245 -11.02 -19.21 3.61
N ASP A 246 -10.94 -18.54 4.75
CA ASP A 246 -11.99 -17.67 5.28
C ASP A 246 -12.33 -16.46 4.39
N SER A 247 -11.38 -16.01 3.57
CA SER A 247 -11.50 -14.75 2.81
C SER A 247 -10.95 -14.84 1.38
N PHE A 248 -10.54 -16.01 0.93
CA PHE A 248 -10.03 -16.25 -0.43
C PHE A 248 -10.03 -17.75 -0.76
N LEU A 249 -9.84 -18.07 -2.03
CA LEU A 249 -9.54 -19.43 -2.48
C LEU A 249 -8.29 -19.48 -3.34
N ILE A 250 -7.68 -20.65 -3.40
CA ILE A 250 -6.46 -20.93 -4.14
C ILE A 250 -6.67 -22.20 -4.94
N TYR A 251 -6.18 -22.24 -6.19
CA TYR A 251 -5.89 -23.53 -6.81
C TYR A 251 -4.39 -23.74 -6.99
N MET A 252 -3.93 -24.92 -6.60
CA MET A 252 -2.55 -25.36 -6.67
C MET A 252 -2.37 -26.36 -7.81
N SER A 253 -1.11 -26.61 -8.16
CA SER A 253 -0.72 -27.65 -9.11
C SER A 253 -1.25 -29.02 -8.66
N ARG A 254 -1.42 -29.96 -9.60
CA ARG A 254 -1.95 -31.32 -9.33
C ARG A 254 -1.21 -32.02 -8.20
N ASP A 255 0.05 -31.69 -8.06
CA ASP A 255 1.04 -32.33 -7.23
C ASP A 255 1.34 -31.50 -5.96
N HIS A 256 0.54 -30.45 -5.73
CA HIS A 256 0.47 -29.57 -4.54
C HIS A 256 1.76 -28.78 -4.25
N SER A 257 2.64 -28.65 -5.24
CA SER A 257 3.95 -28.00 -5.10
C SER A 257 3.93 -26.51 -5.36
N GLN A 258 2.92 -26.01 -6.08
CA GLN A 258 2.88 -24.62 -6.53
C GLN A 258 1.48 -24.03 -6.43
N ILE A 259 1.41 -22.77 -6.01
CA ILE A 259 0.20 -21.95 -6.08
C ILE A 259 0.09 -21.38 -7.50
N ASN A 260 -0.95 -21.77 -8.24
CA ASN A 260 -1.13 -21.30 -9.62
C ASN A 260 -2.08 -20.10 -9.74
N PHE A 261 -2.91 -19.83 -8.72
CA PHE A 261 -3.81 -18.68 -8.69
C PHE A 261 -4.47 -18.49 -7.32
N VAL A 262 -4.77 -17.23 -7.01
CA VAL A 262 -5.50 -16.80 -5.82
C VAL A 262 -6.71 -15.97 -6.27
N LEU A 263 -7.90 -16.34 -5.79
CA LEU A 263 -9.13 -15.56 -5.96
C LEU A 263 -9.51 -14.98 -4.61
N LEU A 264 -9.32 -13.68 -4.44
CA LEU A 264 -9.74 -12.98 -3.23
C LEU A 264 -11.25 -12.79 -3.22
N PHE A 265 -11.86 -12.89 -2.05
CA PHE A 265 -13.28 -12.55 -1.89
C PHE A 265 -13.45 -11.04 -1.92
N ASP A 266 -14.46 -10.60 -2.67
CA ASP A 266 -14.89 -9.22 -2.83
C ASP A 266 -16.42 -9.11 -2.74
N PRO A 267 -17.01 -7.89 -2.72
CA PRO A 267 -18.45 -7.71 -2.61
C PRO A 267 -19.27 -8.29 -3.79
N GLN A 268 -18.63 -8.61 -4.91
CA GLN A 268 -19.27 -9.25 -6.07
C GLN A 268 -19.08 -10.77 -6.07
N PHE A 269 -18.51 -11.35 -5.01
CA PHE A 269 -18.24 -12.78 -4.95
C PHE A 269 -19.53 -13.60 -4.96
N GLU A 270 -19.71 -14.46 -5.95
CA GLU A 270 -20.89 -15.30 -6.14
C GLU A 270 -20.54 -16.76 -6.38
N VAL A 271 -21.42 -17.65 -5.90
CA VAL A 271 -21.32 -19.10 -6.11
C VAL A 271 -22.56 -19.57 -6.86
N LYS A 272 -22.38 -20.02 -8.10
CA LYS A 272 -23.45 -20.48 -8.99
C LYS A 272 -23.27 -21.97 -9.29
N VAL A 273 -24.37 -22.71 -9.40
CA VAL A 273 -24.35 -24.16 -9.66
C VAL A 273 -25.19 -24.49 -10.89
N GLY A 274 -24.79 -25.55 -11.60
CA GLY A 274 -25.61 -26.19 -12.62
C GLY A 274 -25.41 -25.66 -14.04
N HIS A 275 -26.09 -26.31 -14.98
CA HIS A 275 -25.85 -26.16 -16.42
C HIS A 275 -26.06 -24.73 -16.92
N SER A 276 -27.09 -24.03 -16.44
CA SER A 276 -27.38 -22.65 -16.84
C SER A 276 -26.23 -21.68 -16.56
N ASN A 277 -25.41 -21.96 -15.54
CA ASN A 277 -24.33 -21.07 -15.09
C ASN A 277 -22.94 -21.55 -15.50
N THR A 278 -22.78 -22.82 -15.88
CA THR A 278 -21.45 -23.45 -16.05
C THR A 278 -21.27 -24.19 -17.38
N ASP A 279 -22.32 -24.28 -18.21
CA ASP A 279 -22.41 -25.14 -19.40
C ASP A 279 -22.20 -26.65 -19.11
N ILE A 280 -22.19 -27.06 -17.84
CA ILE A 280 -22.08 -28.46 -17.42
C ILE A 280 -23.08 -28.79 -16.30
N ARG A 281 -23.64 -30.00 -16.30
CA ARG A 281 -24.70 -30.39 -15.35
C ARG A 281 -24.27 -30.27 -13.89
N ASP A 282 -23.06 -30.72 -13.59
CA ASP A 282 -22.52 -30.87 -12.23
C ASP A 282 -21.38 -29.87 -11.95
N GLY A 283 -21.47 -28.67 -12.52
CA GLY A 283 -20.48 -27.60 -12.34
C GLY A 283 -20.80 -26.65 -11.19
N VAL A 284 -19.74 -26.03 -10.65
CA VAL A 284 -19.80 -24.87 -9.76
C VAL A 284 -19.01 -23.73 -10.42
N CYS A 285 -19.60 -22.55 -10.52
CA CYS A 285 -18.93 -21.32 -10.92
C CYS A 285 -18.70 -20.45 -9.68
N LEU A 286 -17.46 -20.05 -9.45
CA LEU A 286 -17.03 -19.15 -8.39
C LEU A 286 -16.60 -17.85 -9.07
N GLU A 287 -17.35 -16.78 -8.86
CA GLU A 287 -17.20 -15.55 -9.61
C GLU A 287 -16.91 -14.39 -8.65
N ASN A 288 -16.03 -13.48 -9.05
CA ASN A 288 -15.74 -12.22 -8.36
C ASN A 288 -15.58 -11.10 -9.40
N SER A 289 -15.22 -9.87 -9.00
CA SER A 289 -15.10 -8.72 -9.91
C SER A 289 -14.08 -8.88 -11.05
N THR A 290 -13.15 -9.82 -10.92
CA THR A 290 -12.03 -9.99 -11.88
C THR A 290 -12.10 -11.28 -12.67
N ARG A 291 -12.88 -12.27 -12.20
CA ARG A 291 -12.83 -13.64 -12.74
C ARG A 291 -14.06 -14.48 -12.42
N SER A 292 -14.49 -15.29 -13.39
CA SER A 292 -15.31 -16.50 -13.20
C SER A 292 -14.45 -17.78 -13.27
N LEU A 293 -14.39 -18.53 -12.17
CA LEU A 293 -13.72 -19.82 -12.06
C LEU A 293 -14.77 -20.95 -12.11
N VAL A 294 -14.80 -21.71 -13.21
CA VAL A 294 -15.67 -22.89 -13.33
C VAL A 294 -14.92 -24.16 -12.97
N ILE A 295 -15.48 -24.90 -12.02
CA ILE A 295 -15.01 -26.22 -11.58
C ILE A 295 -16.06 -27.28 -11.91
N LYS A 296 -15.59 -28.47 -12.31
CA LYS A 296 -16.42 -29.64 -12.57
C LYS A 296 -16.34 -30.59 -11.38
N CYS A 297 -17.51 -30.98 -10.86
CA CYS A 297 -17.65 -32.00 -9.83
C CYS A 297 -18.03 -33.36 -10.45
N ASN A 298 -17.87 -34.45 -9.68
CA ASN A 298 -18.14 -35.81 -10.13
C ASN A 298 -19.64 -36.11 -10.25
N ASN A 299 -20.49 -35.38 -9.53
CA ASN A 299 -21.94 -35.49 -9.56
C ASN A 299 -22.58 -34.25 -8.91
N PHE A 300 -23.87 -34.04 -9.18
CA PHE A 300 -24.64 -32.90 -8.68
C PHE A 300 -24.61 -32.71 -7.14
N ARG A 301 -24.51 -33.80 -6.36
CA ARG A 301 -24.43 -33.67 -4.90
C ARG A 301 -23.11 -33.07 -4.45
N GLN A 302 -22.01 -33.45 -5.11
CA GLN A 302 -20.71 -32.86 -4.83
C GLN A 302 -20.68 -31.38 -5.21
N SER A 303 -21.34 -30.96 -6.31
CA SER A 303 -21.45 -29.55 -6.65
C SER A 303 -22.28 -28.77 -5.62
N LEU A 304 -23.39 -29.35 -5.12
CA LEU A 304 -24.16 -28.75 -4.03
C LEU A 304 -23.35 -28.65 -2.73
N TRP A 305 -22.55 -29.66 -2.39
CA TRP A 305 -21.72 -29.63 -1.18
C TRP A 305 -20.64 -28.55 -1.26
N TRP A 306 -19.86 -28.49 -2.34
CA TRP A 306 -18.90 -27.41 -2.57
C TRP A 306 -19.58 -26.04 -2.51
N SER A 307 -20.70 -25.88 -3.20
CA SER A 307 -21.42 -24.60 -3.21
C SER A 307 -21.94 -24.22 -1.83
N SER A 308 -22.55 -25.15 -1.09
CA SER A 308 -23.09 -24.88 0.25
C SER A 308 -22.00 -24.47 1.23
N GLN A 309 -20.85 -25.15 1.22
CA GLN A 309 -19.75 -24.85 2.13
C GLN A 309 -19.06 -23.52 1.79
N ILE A 310 -18.83 -23.24 0.50
CA ILE A 310 -18.26 -21.95 0.10
C ILE A 310 -19.24 -20.81 0.41
N ASN A 311 -20.55 -21.01 0.23
CA ASN A 311 -21.55 -20.00 0.59
C ASN A 311 -21.59 -19.72 2.10
N GLU A 312 -21.41 -20.73 2.95
CA GLU A 312 -21.31 -20.55 4.40
C GLU A 312 -20.11 -19.64 4.77
N ILE A 313 -18.94 -19.91 4.19
CA ILE A 313 -17.75 -19.08 4.37
C ILE A 313 -17.97 -17.67 3.82
N LYS A 314 -18.52 -17.54 2.60
CA LYS A 314 -18.88 -16.24 1.99
C LYS A 314 -19.76 -15.40 2.92
N ASN A 315 -20.79 -16.00 3.52
CA ASN A 315 -21.76 -15.27 4.36
C ASN A 315 -21.13 -14.75 5.65
N ALA A 316 -20.13 -15.46 6.18
CA ALA A 316 -19.35 -15.07 7.35
C ALA A 316 -18.25 -14.03 7.00
N CYS A 317 -17.78 -13.99 5.75
CA CYS A 317 -16.72 -13.10 5.30
C CYS A 317 -17.18 -11.63 5.20
N GLU A 318 -16.48 -10.73 5.89
CA GLU A 318 -16.76 -9.28 5.82
C GLU A 318 -16.39 -8.66 4.46
N PHE A 319 -15.41 -9.21 3.75
CA PHE A 319 -14.95 -8.72 2.45
C PHE A 319 -15.95 -9.00 1.32
N CYS A 320 -17.00 -9.78 1.59
CA CYS A 320 -18.13 -9.97 0.69
C CYS A 320 -19.24 -8.95 0.88
N LYS A 321 -19.05 -7.94 1.75
CA LYS A 321 -20.05 -6.92 2.10
C LYS A 321 -19.45 -5.53 1.90
N LYS A 322 -20.28 -4.57 1.46
CA LYS A 322 -19.90 -3.14 1.47
C LYS A 322 -19.91 -2.61 2.91
N GLN A 323 -18.97 -1.75 3.23
CA GLN A 323 -18.73 -1.23 4.58
C GLN A 323 -19.09 0.27 4.69
N LYS A 324 -18.83 0.89 5.85
CA LYS A 324 -19.01 2.34 6.09
C LYS A 324 -18.31 3.14 4.98
N HIS A 325 -18.90 4.27 4.58
CA HIS A 325 -18.44 5.09 3.43
C HIS A 325 -18.48 4.36 2.08
N GLY A 326 -19.25 3.26 1.97
CA GLY A 326 -19.31 2.44 0.76
C GLY A 326 -18.01 1.69 0.44
N GLY A 327 -17.06 1.67 1.39
CA GLY A 327 -15.73 1.10 1.19
C GLY A 327 -15.66 -0.42 1.29
N PHE A 328 -14.51 -0.96 0.94
CA PHE A 328 -14.22 -2.40 1.03
C PHE A 328 -13.83 -2.86 2.43
N PHE A 329 -13.14 -2.01 3.19
CA PHE A 329 -12.70 -2.31 4.56
C PHE A 329 -13.63 -1.68 5.61
N GLY A 330 -13.92 -2.43 6.66
CA GLY A 330 -14.72 -1.96 7.79
C GLY A 330 -13.86 -1.26 8.86
N PRO A 331 -14.46 -0.45 9.74
CA PRO A 331 -13.75 0.12 10.89
C PRO A 331 -13.20 -0.95 11.83
N ARG A 332 -11.99 -0.73 12.36
CA ARG A 332 -11.27 -1.60 13.29
C ARG A 332 -11.15 -0.91 14.65
N GLU A 333 -11.98 -1.34 15.60
CA GLU A 333 -11.97 -0.87 16.99
C GLU A 333 -10.62 -1.18 17.67
N ASN A 334 -10.23 -0.38 18.67
CA ASN A 334 -9.10 -0.67 19.56
C ASN A 334 -7.78 -0.95 18.81
N THR A 335 -7.56 -0.26 17.69
CA THR A 335 -6.39 -0.40 16.83
C THR A 335 -5.29 0.53 17.31
N LEU A 336 -4.06 0.00 17.49
CA LEU A 336 -2.90 0.84 17.76
C LEU A 336 -2.53 1.65 16.51
N THR A 337 -2.49 2.97 16.65
CA THR A 337 -2.15 3.91 15.58
C THR A 337 -1.25 5.03 16.10
N LYS A 338 -0.46 5.62 15.20
CA LYS A 338 0.37 6.80 15.43
C LYS A 338 0.35 7.68 14.19
N TRP A 339 0.22 8.98 14.35
CA TRP A 339 0.41 9.96 13.29
C TRP A 339 1.86 10.48 13.28
N TYR A 340 2.30 11.03 12.15
CA TYR A 340 3.59 11.68 11.97
C TYR A 340 3.39 13.02 11.27
N VAL A 341 4.11 14.04 11.72
CA VAL A 341 4.29 15.31 11.02
C VAL A 341 5.74 15.34 10.52
N ASN A 342 5.90 15.47 9.20
CA ASN A 342 7.15 15.40 8.44
C ASN A 342 7.81 14.01 8.39
N GLY A 343 8.87 13.93 7.58
CA GLY A 343 9.57 12.68 7.27
C GLY A 343 10.50 12.17 8.37
N ARG A 344 11.03 13.00 9.27
CA ARG A 344 12.08 12.57 10.22
C ARG A 344 11.66 11.37 11.08
N ASP A 345 10.56 11.49 11.81
CA ASP A 345 10.13 10.44 12.74
C ASP A 345 9.44 9.28 12.01
N TYR A 346 8.76 9.56 10.90
CA TYR A 346 8.25 8.54 9.98
C TYR A 346 9.38 7.65 9.45
N PHE A 347 10.41 8.29 8.88
CA PHE A 347 11.77 7.80 8.60
C PHE A 347 12.29 6.80 9.63
N SER A 348 12.45 7.31 10.84
CA SER A 348 13.08 6.57 11.91
C SER A 348 12.28 5.34 12.33
N ASP A 349 10.97 5.50 12.57
CA ASP A 349 10.13 4.41 13.05
C ASP A 349 9.89 3.35 11.97
N LEU A 350 9.83 3.75 10.69
CA LEU A 350 9.78 2.83 9.57
C LEU A 350 11.06 1.99 9.49
N ALA A 351 12.23 2.62 9.65
CA ALA A 351 13.51 1.91 9.64
C ALA A 351 13.58 0.85 10.75
N ASP A 352 13.13 1.20 11.96
CA ASP A 352 13.08 0.28 13.08
C ASP A 352 12.10 -0.87 12.82
N ALA A 353 10.92 -0.57 12.29
CA ALA A 353 9.93 -1.58 11.92
C ALA A 353 10.46 -2.55 10.85
N LEU A 354 11.13 -2.04 9.80
CA LEU A 354 11.72 -2.85 8.74
C LEU A 354 12.83 -3.75 9.29
N GLU A 355 13.65 -3.26 10.21
CA GLU A 355 14.70 -4.05 10.86
C GLU A 355 14.10 -5.22 11.67
N GLN A 356 12.88 -5.08 12.19
CA GLN A 356 12.17 -6.16 12.90
C GLN A 356 11.48 -7.19 12.00
N ALA A 357 11.35 -6.95 10.69
CA ALA A 357 10.61 -7.84 9.78
C ALA A 357 11.14 -9.28 9.78
N LYS A 358 10.23 -10.27 9.72
CA LYS A 358 10.59 -11.71 9.77
C LYS A 358 10.12 -12.50 8.56
N GLU A 359 9.10 -12.02 7.87
CA GLU A 359 8.40 -12.78 6.84
C GLU A 359 8.28 -12.00 5.54
N GLU A 360 7.65 -10.84 5.59
CA GLU A 360 7.22 -10.11 4.40
C GLU A 360 7.35 -8.59 4.58
N ILE A 361 7.83 -7.91 3.55
CA ILE A 361 7.82 -6.45 3.43
C ILE A 361 7.14 -6.12 2.10
N PHE A 362 6.04 -5.38 2.17
CA PHE A 362 5.28 -4.91 1.00
C PHE A 362 5.42 -3.40 0.89
N ILE A 363 5.82 -2.89 -0.27
CA ILE A 363 6.04 -1.46 -0.50
C ILE A 363 5.28 -1.01 -1.75
N THR A 364 4.47 0.04 -1.63
CA THR A 364 3.96 0.81 -2.78
C THR A 364 4.51 2.21 -2.73
N ASP A 365 5.00 2.70 -3.86
CA ASP A 365 5.44 4.08 -3.99
C ASP A 365 5.11 4.60 -5.40
N TRP A 366 4.79 5.89 -5.46
CA TRP A 366 4.73 6.61 -6.74
C TRP A 366 6.16 6.81 -7.27
N TRP A 367 7.09 7.11 -6.36
CA TRP A 367 8.51 7.16 -6.65
C TRP A 367 9.31 6.57 -5.48
N LEU A 368 10.26 5.68 -5.77
CA LEU A 368 11.15 5.09 -4.76
C LEU A 368 12.60 5.35 -5.15
N SER A 369 13.39 5.92 -4.23
CA SER A 369 14.83 6.16 -4.38
C SER A 369 15.60 5.17 -3.48
N PRO A 370 16.23 4.11 -4.01
CA PRO A 370 16.81 3.04 -3.20
C PRO A 370 17.87 3.52 -2.19
N GLU A 371 18.59 4.59 -2.50
CA GLU A 371 19.77 5.03 -1.75
C GLU A 371 19.47 6.09 -0.67
N ILE A 372 18.19 6.34 -0.35
CA ILE A 372 17.83 7.28 0.71
C ILE A 372 18.24 6.74 2.09
N PHE A 373 18.59 7.66 2.98
CA PHE A 373 18.82 7.37 4.40
C PHE A 373 17.56 7.63 5.21
N LEU A 374 17.10 6.59 5.91
CA LEU A 374 15.91 6.64 6.75
C LEU A 374 16.17 7.34 8.10
N LYS A 375 17.42 7.28 8.60
CA LYS A 375 17.89 7.98 9.81
C LYS A 375 19.08 8.87 9.50
N ARG A 376 19.14 10.05 10.12
CA ARG A 376 20.07 11.13 9.75
C ARG A 376 20.61 11.90 10.98
N PRO A 377 21.80 12.51 10.89
CA PRO A 377 22.76 12.44 9.78
C PRO A 377 23.29 11.02 9.58
N ALA A 378 23.61 10.65 8.34
CA ALA A 378 24.11 9.31 8.03
C ALA A 378 25.59 9.20 8.47
N THR A 379 25.90 8.24 9.33
CA THR A 379 27.28 7.93 9.78
C THR A 379 27.87 6.72 9.07
N ASP A 380 27.01 5.84 8.56
CA ASP A 380 27.34 4.65 7.79
C ASP A 380 26.15 4.30 6.86
N ASN A 381 26.22 3.16 6.17
CA ASN A 381 25.15 2.67 5.28
C ASN A 381 24.08 1.82 6.01
N HIS A 382 24.10 1.70 7.33
CA HIS A 382 23.21 0.81 8.06
C HIS A 382 21.74 1.18 7.86
N TRP A 383 21.41 2.48 7.89
CA TRP A 383 20.04 2.99 7.72
C TRP A 383 19.70 3.41 6.29
N ARG A 384 20.51 3.02 5.30
CA ARG A 384 20.19 3.21 3.88
C ARG A 384 19.16 2.17 3.44
N LEU A 385 18.12 2.59 2.72
CA LEU A 385 16.96 1.74 2.42
C LEU A 385 17.33 0.45 1.69
N ASP A 386 18.08 0.54 0.60
CA ASP A 386 18.60 -0.59 -0.17
C ASP A 386 19.40 -1.59 0.69
N GLU A 387 20.34 -1.12 1.50
CA GLU A 387 21.17 -1.97 2.35
C GLU A 387 20.35 -2.62 3.47
N LEU A 388 19.37 -1.92 4.05
CA LEU A 388 18.42 -2.50 5.00
C LEU A 388 17.61 -3.62 4.33
N LEU A 389 16.96 -3.35 3.20
CA LEU A 389 16.15 -4.34 2.49
C LEU A 389 16.98 -5.56 2.08
N LYS A 390 18.22 -5.36 1.63
CA LYS A 390 19.18 -6.42 1.32
C LYS A 390 19.52 -7.27 2.55
N ARG A 391 19.76 -6.66 3.72
CA ARG A 391 20.00 -7.42 4.97
C ARG A 391 18.79 -8.27 5.33
N LYS A 392 17.58 -7.71 5.26
CA LYS A 392 16.34 -8.44 5.56
C LYS A 392 16.07 -9.56 4.55
N ALA A 393 16.27 -9.30 3.27
CA ALA A 393 16.16 -10.30 2.21
C ALA A 393 17.12 -11.48 2.42
N LYS A 394 18.38 -11.21 2.79
CA LYS A 394 19.37 -12.26 3.16
C LYS A 394 18.98 -13.08 4.38
N GLN A 395 18.23 -12.50 5.31
CA GLN A 395 17.67 -13.23 6.47
C GLN A 395 16.50 -14.13 6.08
N GLY A 396 15.95 -14.00 4.86
CA GLY A 396 14.89 -14.82 4.31
C GLY A 396 13.54 -14.10 4.15
N VAL A 397 13.47 -12.82 4.54
CA VAL A 397 12.28 -11.98 4.39
C VAL A 397 11.97 -11.78 2.91
N LYS A 398 10.70 -11.92 2.52
CA LYS A 398 10.24 -11.64 1.16
C LYS A 398 9.92 -10.16 1.01
N VAL A 399 10.62 -9.47 0.11
CA VAL A 399 10.39 -8.05 -0.16
C VAL A 399 9.68 -7.94 -1.51
N CYS A 400 8.48 -7.39 -1.52
CA CYS A 400 7.68 -7.18 -2.72
C CYS A 400 7.35 -5.70 -2.88
N VAL A 401 7.71 -5.13 -4.03
CA VAL A 401 7.56 -3.69 -4.31
C VAL A 401 6.71 -3.48 -5.55
N LEU A 402 5.71 -2.60 -5.44
CA LEU A 402 4.90 -2.09 -6.57
C LEU A 402 5.23 -0.63 -6.81
N LEU A 403 5.85 -0.35 -7.96
CA LEU A 403 6.16 1.02 -8.38
C LEU A 403 5.21 1.48 -9.48
N TYR A 404 4.86 2.76 -9.46
CA TYR A 404 4.30 3.41 -10.62
C TYR A 404 5.29 3.34 -11.80
N LYS A 405 4.78 3.00 -12.99
CA LYS A 405 5.52 3.09 -14.24
C LYS A 405 5.11 4.37 -14.96
N GLU A 406 5.99 5.34 -14.87
CA GLU A 406 5.89 6.64 -15.51
C GLU A 406 5.90 6.56 -17.04
N VAL A 407 5.42 7.65 -17.64
CA VAL A 407 5.71 7.97 -19.03
C VAL A 407 7.08 8.65 -19.04
N GLU A 408 8.12 7.91 -19.43
CA GLU A 408 9.54 8.30 -19.29
C GLU A 408 9.89 9.67 -19.93
N VAL A 409 9.14 10.11 -20.95
CA VAL A 409 9.34 11.41 -21.60
C VAL A 409 8.71 12.58 -20.82
N ALA A 410 7.77 12.30 -19.91
CA ALA A 410 7.01 13.30 -19.17
C ALA A 410 7.40 13.41 -17.68
N LEU A 411 8.01 12.38 -17.11
CA LEU A 411 8.36 12.33 -15.68
C LEU A 411 9.74 11.71 -15.47
N GLY A 412 10.59 12.38 -14.68
CA GLY A 412 11.99 12.01 -14.43
C GLY A 412 12.24 11.00 -13.31
N ILE A 413 11.22 10.31 -12.78
CA ILE A 413 11.35 9.46 -11.57
C ILE A 413 12.18 8.18 -11.78
N ASN A 414 12.37 7.74 -13.02
CA ASN A 414 13.18 6.60 -13.43
C ASN A 414 12.90 5.29 -12.64
N SER A 415 11.65 4.83 -12.65
CA SER A 415 11.25 3.63 -11.90
C SER A 415 11.97 2.36 -12.38
N GLU A 416 12.49 2.34 -13.61
CA GLU A 416 13.30 1.24 -14.13
C GLU A 416 14.71 1.20 -13.50
N HIS A 417 15.27 2.35 -13.08
CA HIS A 417 16.48 2.36 -12.27
C HIS A 417 16.21 1.75 -10.89
N SER A 418 15.20 2.26 -10.16
CA SER A 418 14.85 1.74 -8.82
C SER A 418 14.54 0.25 -8.83
N LYS A 419 13.81 -0.21 -9.86
CA LYS A 419 13.56 -1.64 -10.07
C LYS A 419 14.85 -2.44 -10.19
N ARG A 420 15.77 -2.02 -11.08
CA ARG A 420 17.03 -2.73 -11.32
C ARG A 420 17.87 -2.73 -10.05
N THR A 421 18.13 -1.57 -9.47
CA THR A 421 18.92 -1.45 -8.23
C THR A 421 18.41 -2.38 -7.14
N LEU A 422 17.09 -2.41 -6.86
CA LEU A 422 16.53 -3.28 -5.82
C LEU A 422 16.59 -4.78 -6.15
N MET A 423 16.27 -5.16 -7.40
CA MET A 423 16.29 -6.58 -7.80
C MET A 423 17.70 -7.15 -7.90
N ASP A 424 18.71 -6.29 -8.11
CA ASP A 424 20.13 -6.68 -8.14
C ASP A 424 20.71 -7.03 -6.76
N LEU A 425 20.02 -6.67 -5.67
CA LEU A 425 20.52 -6.86 -4.30
C LEU A 425 20.40 -8.29 -3.77
N ASP A 426 19.24 -8.94 -3.98
CA ASP A 426 18.93 -10.28 -3.45
C ASP A 426 17.71 -10.91 -4.17
N PRO A 427 17.70 -12.24 -4.45
CA PRO A 427 16.57 -12.90 -5.11
C PRO A 427 15.25 -12.89 -4.33
N ASN A 428 15.26 -12.62 -3.01
CA ASN A 428 14.04 -12.44 -2.23
C ASN A 428 13.37 -11.08 -2.43
N ILE A 429 14.00 -10.15 -3.17
CA ILE A 429 13.43 -8.86 -3.54
C ILE A 429 12.80 -8.95 -4.93
N LYS A 430 11.50 -8.64 -5.02
CA LYS A 430 10.72 -8.68 -6.27
C LYS A 430 10.05 -7.34 -6.50
N VAL A 431 10.25 -6.77 -7.68
CA VAL A 431 9.70 -5.45 -8.03
C VAL A 431 8.86 -5.53 -9.30
N MET A 432 7.61 -5.08 -9.21
CA MET A 432 6.72 -4.91 -10.36
C MET A 432 6.46 -3.43 -10.61
N ARG A 433 6.43 -3.04 -11.89
CA ARG A 433 6.00 -1.71 -12.33
C ARG A 433 4.69 -1.78 -13.12
N HIS A 434 3.76 -0.85 -12.88
CA HIS A 434 2.45 -0.74 -13.54
C HIS A 434 2.00 0.73 -13.59
N PRO A 435 1.23 1.20 -14.61
CA PRO A 435 0.69 0.51 -15.79
C PRO A 435 1.72 0.27 -16.92
N ASP A 436 1.40 -0.49 -17.96
CA ASP A 436 2.15 -0.39 -19.23
C ASP A 436 1.41 0.58 -20.16
N HIS A 437 2.15 1.53 -20.74
CA HIS A 437 1.65 2.43 -21.77
C HIS A 437 1.87 1.79 -23.14
N LEU A 438 0.82 1.61 -23.94
CA LEU A 438 0.93 1.13 -25.33
C LEU A 438 1.19 2.34 -26.23
N SER A 439 1.90 2.14 -27.35
CA SER A 439 2.25 3.23 -28.29
C SER A 439 1.04 3.97 -28.86
N SER A 440 -0.15 3.36 -28.85
CA SER A 440 -1.41 3.95 -29.32
C SER A 440 -2.37 4.42 -28.22
N VAL A 441 -2.17 4.02 -26.95
CA VAL A 441 -3.03 4.39 -25.81
C VAL A 441 -2.18 4.56 -24.55
N VAL A 442 -2.04 5.82 -24.10
CA VAL A 442 -1.35 6.17 -22.86
C VAL A 442 -2.39 6.28 -21.75
N LEU A 443 -2.15 5.59 -20.62
CA LEU A 443 -2.98 5.77 -19.44
C LEU A 443 -2.49 7.01 -18.68
N LEU A 444 -3.37 7.99 -18.47
CA LEU A 444 -3.04 9.27 -17.84
C LEU A 444 -2.90 9.20 -16.31
N TRP A 445 -3.36 8.09 -15.72
CA TRP A 445 -3.47 7.90 -14.28
C TRP A 445 -2.27 7.17 -13.70
N ALA A 446 -2.01 7.41 -12.42
CA ALA A 446 -0.89 6.86 -11.69
C ALA A 446 -1.31 5.98 -10.53
N HIS A 447 -0.36 5.19 -10.06
CA HIS A 447 -0.44 4.60 -8.72
C HIS A 447 0.21 5.57 -7.77
N HIS A 448 -0.58 6.18 -6.89
CA HIS A 448 -0.15 7.32 -6.11
C HIS A 448 -0.11 7.04 -4.60
N GLU A 449 -0.55 5.85 -4.17
CA GLU A 449 -0.48 5.42 -2.79
C GLU A 449 0.96 5.14 -2.31
N LYS A 450 1.27 5.62 -1.09
CA LYS A 450 2.52 5.34 -0.39
C LYS A 450 2.22 4.47 0.82
N THR A 451 2.60 3.20 0.73
CA THR A 451 2.32 2.24 1.81
C THR A 451 3.49 1.31 2.04
N VAL A 452 3.77 1.01 3.31
CA VAL A 452 4.71 -0.05 3.69
C VAL A 452 4.04 -0.97 4.69
N ALA A 453 3.80 -2.23 4.34
CA ALA A 453 3.24 -3.24 5.25
C ALA A 453 4.29 -4.30 5.59
N ILE A 454 4.48 -4.56 6.89
CA ILE A 454 5.52 -5.41 7.44
C ILE A 454 4.86 -6.58 8.18
N ASP A 455 5.18 -7.80 7.74
CA ASP A 455 4.64 -9.08 8.21
C ASP A 455 3.10 -9.13 8.25
N GLN A 456 2.44 -8.24 7.52
CA GLN A 456 1.00 -7.96 7.56
C GLN A 456 0.46 -7.60 8.96
N THR A 457 1.31 -7.07 9.85
CA THR A 457 0.94 -6.73 11.25
C THR A 457 1.20 -5.28 11.61
N VAL A 458 2.09 -4.60 10.90
CA VAL A 458 2.34 -3.15 11.00
C VAL A 458 2.28 -2.57 9.60
N ALA A 459 1.60 -1.44 9.43
CA ALA A 459 1.57 -0.75 8.14
C ALA A 459 1.72 0.76 8.30
N PHE A 460 2.43 1.38 7.37
CA PHE A 460 2.60 2.82 7.24
C PHE A 460 1.82 3.29 6.01
N VAL A 461 1.09 4.41 6.13
CA VAL A 461 0.22 5.00 5.10
C VAL A 461 0.28 6.52 5.19
N GLY A 462 0.43 7.23 4.07
CA GLY A 462 0.40 8.69 4.07
C GLY A 462 0.81 9.33 2.75
N GLY A 463 1.28 10.57 2.82
CA GLY A 463 1.78 11.33 1.67
C GLY A 463 3.26 11.09 1.35
N ILE A 464 4.02 10.44 2.25
CA ILE A 464 5.48 10.37 2.17
C ILE A 464 5.94 9.15 1.36
N ASP A 465 6.45 9.40 0.15
CA ASP A 465 7.17 8.39 -0.64
C ASP A 465 8.55 8.07 -0.02
N LEU A 466 9.05 6.86 -0.26
CA LEU A 466 10.45 6.49 0.01
C LEU A 466 11.41 7.09 -1.04
N ALA A 467 11.43 8.41 -1.17
CA ALA A 467 12.11 9.15 -2.23
C ALA A 467 12.94 10.33 -1.72
N PHE A 468 13.81 10.84 -2.61
CA PHE A 468 14.59 12.04 -2.36
C PHE A 468 13.71 13.26 -2.02
N GLY A 469 14.21 14.11 -1.13
CA GLY A 469 13.62 15.39 -0.74
C GLY A 469 12.45 15.29 0.25
N ARG A 470 11.98 14.08 0.60
CA ARG A 470 10.82 13.87 1.51
C ARG A 470 11.17 13.95 2.99
N TRP A 471 12.43 13.71 3.34
CA TRP A 471 12.87 13.82 4.73
C TRP A 471 12.98 15.28 5.12
N ASP A 472 12.32 15.63 6.21
CA ASP A 472 12.41 16.94 6.85
C ASP A 472 12.02 16.81 8.33
N ASP A 473 12.35 17.82 9.11
CA ASP A 473 11.89 17.98 10.50
C ASP A 473 11.15 19.31 10.67
N SER A 474 10.68 19.59 11.90
CA SER A 474 9.95 20.83 12.18
C SER A 474 10.79 22.12 12.07
N GLN A 475 12.10 22.02 11.79
CA GLN A 475 12.97 23.17 11.58
C GLN A 475 12.94 23.66 10.13
N TYR A 476 12.52 22.82 9.18
CA TYR A 476 12.38 23.17 7.75
C TYR A 476 13.60 23.92 7.18
N ARG A 477 14.81 23.39 7.44
CA ARG A 477 16.07 24.09 7.11
C ARG A 477 16.18 24.31 5.59
N LEU A 478 16.59 25.52 5.22
CA LEU A 478 16.87 25.90 3.82
C LEU A 478 18.30 25.55 3.39
N THR A 479 19.21 25.32 4.32
CA THR A 479 20.64 25.14 4.07
C THR A 479 21.17 23.88 4.75
N ASP A 480 22.24 23.31 4.19
CA ASP A 480 22.87 22.08 4.68
C ASP A 480 24.36 22.00 4.32
N LEU A 481 25.10 23.10 4.46
CA LEU A 481 26.49 23.18 3.99
C LEU A 481 27.46 22.20 4.70
N GLY A 482 27.04 21.64 5.84
CA GLY A 482 27.88 20.87 6.75
C GLY A 482 28.75 21.76 7.66
N LEU A 483 29.49 21.15 8.58
CA LEU A 483 30.51 21.89 9.33
C LEU A 483 31.68 22.18 8.39
N ALA A 484 31.92 23.45 8.07
CA ALA A 484 33.22 23.87 7.56
C ALA A 484 34.25 23.58 8.67
N ASN A 485 35.34 22.89 8.33
CA ASN A 485 36.47 22.66 9.24
C ASN A 485 36.96 24.00 9.79
N SER A 486 36.44 24.39 10.94
CA SER A 486 36.87 25.54 11.73
C SER A 486 37.82 25.02 12.80
N GLU A 487 38.88 24.37 12.34
CA GLU A 487 40.11 24.19 13.11
C GLU A 487 41.29 24.53 12.19
N ASN A 488 41.52 25.83 12.01
CA ASN A 488 42.87 26.33 11.83
C ASN A 488 43.62 26.05 13.14
N GLN A 489 44.15 24.84 13.31
CA GLN A 489 45.27 24.65 14.22
C GLN A 489 46.52 25.16 13.51
N GLU A 490 46.89 26.39 13.83
CA GLU A 490 48.24 26.88 13.64
C GLU A 490 49.22 25.92 14.31
N GLN A 491 50.09 25.28 13.53
CA GLN A 491 51.43 24.93 13.99
C GLN A 491 52.48 25.53 13.06
N PRO A 492 53.59 26.06 13.59
CA PRO A 492 54.52 26.86 12.81
C PRO A 492 55.62 26.02 12.14
N GLY A 493 55.84 26.29 10.85
CA GLY A 493 57.13 26.15 10.16
C GLY A 493 57.42 24.79 9.51
N ALA A 494 57.39 24.74 8.18
CA ALA A 494 58.61 24.72 7.35
C ALA A 494 58.27 24.49 5.86
N ASP A 495 58.89 25.32 5.04
CA ASP A 495 59.22 25.23 3.63
C ASP A 495 58.14 25.26 2.53
N ASP A 496 58.26 26.39 1.82
CA ASP A 496 57.74 26.79 0.53
C ASP A 496 58.17 25.85 -0.61
N THR A 497 57.20 25.22 -1.27
CA THR A 497 57.21 25.00 -2.72
C THR A 497 55.78 25.02 -3.25
N GLY A 498 55.47 26.01 -4.09
CA GLY A 498 54.15 26.18 -4.70
C GLY A 498 53.75 25.07 -5.66
N ALA A 499 52.48 24.67 -5.59
CA ALA A 499 51.71 24.10 -6.71
C ALA A 499 50.21 24.32 -6.43
N ALA A 500 49.52 24.81 -7.45
CA ALA A 500 48.10 25.14 -7.46
C ALA A 500 47.19 23.89 -7.47
N ASP A 501 45.95 24.10 -7.02
CA ASP A 501 44.70 23.36 -7.28
C ASP A 501 44.77 21.82 -7.29
N ASP A 502 44.18 21.19 -6.26
CA ASP A 502 43.75 19.79 -6.34
C ASP A 502 42.22 19.68 -6.09
N PRO A 503 41.41 19.44 -7.13
CA PRO A 503 40.03 19.02 -6.99
C PRO A 503 40.01 17.51 -6.72
N LEU A 504 39.68 17.14 -5.48
CA LEU A 504 39.26 15.78 -5.14
C LEU A 504 37.99 15.45 -5.91
N LEU A 505 38.14 14.87 -7.10
CA LEU A 505 37.22 13.96 -7.81
C LEU A 505 37.77 13.73 -9.22
N VAL A 506 38.31 12.52 -9.46
CA VAL A 506 37.98 11.63 -10.60
C VAL A 506 38.97 10.46 -10.57
N ASN A 507 38.47 9.25 -10.29
CA ASN A 507 38.70 8.18 -11.25
C ASN A 507 37.61 7.09 -11.20
N SER A 508 37.14 6.79 -12.40
CA SER A 508 36.07 5.87 -12.72
C SER A 508 36.60 4.44 -12.72
N LYS A 509 35.88 3.52 -12.05
CA LYS A 509 35.76 2.05 -12.24
C LYS A 509 35.89 1.16 -11.01
N ASN A 510 36.17 1.70 -9.82
CA ASN A 510 35.93 1.01 -8.55
C ASN A 510 35.20 2.00 -7.63
N GLN A 511 33.94 1.73 -7.27
CA GLN A 511 33.27 2.51 -6.23
C GLN A 511 33.98 2.20 -4.90
N GLU A 512 34.94 3.03 -4.51
CA GLU A 512 35.33 3.06 -3.10
C GLU A 512 34.10 3.45 -2.27
N PRO A 513 33.88 2.80 -1.12
CA PRO A 513 32.74 3.11 -0.27
C PRO A 513 32.83 4.57 0.19
N LEU A 514 31.74 5.33 -0.03
CA LEU A 514 31.59 6.69 0.47
C LEU A 514 31.86 6.71 1.99
N ASP A 515 32.92 7.37 2.44
CA ASP A 515 33.23 7.50 3.87
C ASP A 515 32.28 8.52 4.51
N LEU A 516 31.33 8.01 5.31
CA LEU A 516 30.32 8.79 6.01
C LEU A 516 30.66 9.04 7.48
N SER A 517 31.82 8.58 7.97
CA SER A 517 32.18 8.64 9.38
C SER A 517 32.23 10.06 9.95
N ARG A 518 32.53 11.05 9.10
CA ARG A 518 32.58 12.49 9.44
C ARG A 518 31.46 13.31 8.80
N ASN A 519 30.43 12.66 8.25
CA ASN A 519 29.33 13.36 7.61
C ASN A 519 28.46 14.12 8.63
N THR A 520 28.27 15.40 8.39
CA THR A 520 27.36 16.26 9.16
C THR A 520 26.13 16.69 8.36
N LYS A 521 26.09 16.41 7.05
CA LYS A 521 25.01 16.82 6.16
C LYS A 521 23.78 15.94 6.38
N LEU A 522 22.62 16.57 6.34
CA LEU A 522 21.33 15.90 6.46
C LEU A 522 20.80 15.44 5.10
N TRP A 523 21.08 16.13 4.00
CA TRP A 523 20.56 15.77 2.67
C TRP A 523 21.72 15.50 1.71
N LEU A 524 22.09 14.23 1.54
CA LEU A 524 23.22 13.85 0.69
C LEU A 524 22.84 13.83 -0.79
N GLY A 525 23.60 14.52 -1.64
CA GLY A 525 23.48 14.48 -3.09
C GLY A 525 22.09 14.88 -3.59
N LYS A 526 21.44 13.98 -4.33
CA LYS A 526 20.12 14.19 -4.94
C LYS A 526 18.99 14.42 -3.94
N ASP A 527 19.25 14.12 -2.67
CA ASP A 527 18.32 14.39 -1.60
C ASP A 527 18.27 15.88 -1.20
N TYR A 528 19.32 16.65 -1.50
CA TYR A 528 19.28 18.11 -1.44
C TYR A 528 18.69 18.65 -2.74
N SER A 529 17.43 19.11 -2.68
CA SER A 529 16.66 19.42 -3.87
C SER A 529 15.79 20.66 -3.74
N ASN A 530 15.62 21.37 -4.85
CA ASN A 530 14.58 22.37 -5.05
C ASN A 530 13.97 22.18 -6.44
N PHE A 531 12.82 21.50 -6.50
CA PHE A 531 12.22 21.07 -7.76
C PHE A 531 11.43 22.16 -8.50
N ILE A 532 11.25 23.34 -7.92
CA ILE A 532 10.81 24.52 -8.67
C ILE A 532 11.97 25.08 -9.49
N LYS A 533 13.19 25.05 -8.94
CA LYS A 533 14.40 25.54 -9.61
C LYS A 533 14.93 24.54 -10.64
N LYS A 534 14.95 23.25 -10.31
CA LYS A 534 15.45 22.19 -11.19
C LYS A 534 14.90 20.83 -10.79
N ASP A 535 14.26 20.13 -11.71
CA ASP A 535 13.80 18.76 -11.49
C ASP A 535 14.98 17.79 -11.34
N TRP A 536 14.73 16.61 -10.78
CA TRP A 536 15.77 15.61 -10.57
C TRP A 536 16.29 15.05 -11.90
N THR A 537 17.62 14.98 -12.01
CA THR A 537 18.29 14.40 -13.17
C THR A 537 19.36 13.39 -12.74
N GLN A 538 19.71 12.46 -13.64
CA GLN A 538 20.78 11.47 -13.42
C GLN A 538 20.63 10.68 -12.11
N LEU A 539 19.43 10.12 -11.84
CA LEU A 539 19.12 9.43 -10.59
C LEU A 539 20.03 8.22 -10.29
N ASP A 540 20.73 7.70 -11.29
CA ASP A 540 21.78 6.68 -11.16
C ASP A 540 23.05 7.16 -10.42
N LYS A 541 23.14 8.47 -10.15
CA LYS A 541 24.20 9.10 -9.37
C LYS A 541 23.59 9.77 -8.13
N PRO A 542 23.31 9.01 -7.06
CA PRO A 542 22.50 9.49 -5.94
C PRO A 542 23.22 10.47 -5.01
N PHE A 543 24.57 10.41 -4.94
CA PHE A 543 25.37 11.23 -4.02
C PHE A 543 26.01 12.47 -4.67
N GLU A 544 25.70 12.73 -5.95
CA GLU A 544 26.01 14.02 -6.60
C GLU A 544 24.83 14.98 -6.34
N ASP A 545 25.09 16.24 -6.00
CA ASP A 545 24.02 17.21 -5.75
C ASP A 545 23.24 17.53 -7.04
N ASN A 546 21.92 17.77 -6.93
CA ASN A 546 21.10 18.14 -8.08
C ASN A 546 21.24 19.63 -8.46
N VAL A 547 21.45 20.47 -7.44
CA VAL A 547 21.62 21.93 -7.50
C VAL A 547 22.83 22.34 -6.66
N ASP A 548 23.41 23.50 -6.96
CA ASP A 548 24.51 24.03 -6.15
C ASP A 548 23.98 24.48 -4.78
N ARG A 549 24.37 23.74 -3.75
CA ARG A 549 23.96 23.93 -2.36
C ARG A 549 24.54 25.19 -1.70
N SER A 550 25.57 25.84 -2.26
CA SER A 550 26.03 27.15 -1.75
C SER A 550 25.23 28.33 -2.28
N GLU A 551 24.46 28.14 -3.35
CA GLU A 551 23.72 29.21 -4.03
C GLU A 551 22.20 29.01 -3.97
N VAL A 552 21.73 27.75 -4.01
CA VAL A 552 20.31 27.41 -4.07
C VAL A 552 19.87 26.82 -2.74
N PRO A 553 18.93 27.46 -2.00
CA PRO A 553 18.34 26.84 -0.82
C PRO A 553 17.51 25.62 -1.25
N ARG A 554 17.57 24.55 -0.46
CA ARG A 554 16.64 23.42 -0.65
C ARG A 554 15.21 23.90 -0.38
N MET A 555 14.24 23.23 -0.99
CA MET A 555 12.84 23.48 -0.69
C MET A 555 12.37 22.53 0.44
N PRO A 556 11.90 23.05 1.58
CA PRO A 556 11.40 22.22 2.66
C PRO A 556 10.17 21.42 2.28
N TRP A 557 10.01 20.26 2.92
CA TRP A 557 8.94 19.30 2.65
C TRP A 557 8.12 19.08 3.91
N ARG A 558 6.86 19.50 3.88
CA ARG A 558 5.90 19.25 4.95
C ARG A 558 4.89 18.21 4.51
N ASP A 559 4.72 17.18 5.32
CA ASP A 559 3.85 16.04 5.00
C ASP A 559 3.30 15.39 6.27
N LEU A 560 2.24 14.59 6.12
CA LEU A 560 1.63 13.84 7.21
C LEU A 560 1.45 12.37 6.81
N SER A 561 1.68 11.48 7.78
CA SER A 561 1.57 10.03 7.61
C SER A 561 1.07 9.37 8.88
N ALA A 562 0.73 8.09 8.81
CA ALA A 562 0.28 7.30 9.95
C ALA A 562 0.84 5.87 9.91
N ALA A 563 1.07 5.29 11.09
CA ALA A 563 1.32 3.87 11.28
C ALA A 563 0.11 3.22 11.96
N VAL A 564 -0.29 2.03 11.51
CA VAL A 564 -1.41 1.25 12.02
C VAL A 564 -0.99 -0.19 12.27
N HIS A 565 -1.64 -0.88 13.21
CA HIS A 565 -1.27 -2.24 13.61
C HIS A 565 -2.43 -3.24 13.46
N GLY A 566 -2.12 -4.53 13.55
CA GLY A 566 -3.10 -5.62 13.62
C GLY A 566 -4.01 -5.67 12.40
N LYS A 567 -5.34 -5.73 12.62
CA LYS A 567 -6.32 -5.87 11.54
C LYS A 567 -6.30 -4.73 10.51
N ALA A 568 -6.04 -3.49 10.94
CA ALA A 568 -5.91 -2.37 10.01
C ALA A 568 -4.64 -2.51 9.12
N ALA A 569 -3.53 -3.01 9.69
CA ALA A 569 -2.35 -3.33 8.90
C ALA A 569 -2.59 -4.48 7.91
N LYS A 570 -3.35 -5.50 8.31
CA LYS A 570 -3.81 -6.57 7.40
C LYS A 570 -4.67 -6.04 6.26
N ASP A 571 -5.49 -5.02 6.50
CA ASP A 571 -6.30 -4.39 5.45
C ASP A 571 -5.41 -3.68 4.41
N VAL A 572 -4.40 -2.93 4.85
CA VAL A 572 -3.38 -2.32 3.96
C VAL A 572 -2.63 -3.42 3.19
N ALA A 573 -2.19 -4.48 3.86
CA ALA A 573 -1.53 -5.62 3.20
C ALA A 573 -2.46 -6.31 2.19
N ARG A 574 -3.75 -6.46 2.50
CA ARG A 574 -4.75 -7.07 1.59
C ARG A 574 -4.94 -6.21 0.34
N HIS A 575 -4.95 -4.88 0.47
CA HIS A 575 -4.94 -3.97 -0.68
C HIS A 575 -3.69 -4.21 -1.55
N PHE A 576 -2.50 -4.28 -0.96
CA PHE A 576 -1.26 -4.59 -1.68
C PHE A 576 -1.34 -5.94 -2.42
N ILE A 577 -1.78 -6.99 -1.72
CA ILE A 577 -1.90 -8.36 -2.26
C ILE A 577 -2.88 -8.39 -3.44
N GLN A 578 -4.00 -7.68 -3.35
CA GLN A 578 -4.93 -7.55 -4.47
C GLN A 578 -4.26 -6.92 -5.69
N ARG A 579 -3.57 -5.79 -5.52
CA ARG A 579 -2.84 -5.12 -6.60
C ARG A 579 -1.71 -5.97 -7.18
N TRP A 580 -0.95 -6.66 -6.33
CA TRP A 580 0.14 -7.53 -6.74
C TRP A 580 -0.37 -8.69 -7.60
N ASN A 581 -1.38 -9.40 -7.10
CA ASN A 581 -1.97 -10.53 -7.81
C ASN A 581 -2.66 -10.09 -9.11
N PHE A 582 -3.32 -8.92 -9.10
CA PHE A 582 -3.87 -8.28 -10.31
C PHE A 582 -2.78 -7.95 -11.35
N THR A 583 -1.71 -7.27 -10.93
CA THR A 583 -0.59 -6.91 -11.82
C THR A 583 0.10 -8.13 -12.41
N LYS A 584 0.25 -9.19 -11.60
CA LYS A 584 0.80 -10.49 -12.01
C LYS A 584 0.00 -11.11 -13.15
N ILE A 585 -1.34 -11.10 -13.06
CA ILE A 585 -2.20 -11.70 -14.10
C ILE A 585 -2.32 -10.80 -15.32
N PHE A 586 -2.28 -9.47 -15.14
CA PHE A 586 -2.43 -8.50 -16.23
C PHE A 586 -1.25 -8.56 -17.19
N LYS A 587 -0.02 -8.68 -16.67
CA LYS A 587 1.21 -8.54 -17.46
C LYS A 587 1.88 -9.89 -17.70
N ASN A 588 1.94 -10.31 -18.96
CA ASN A 588 2.55 -11.59 -19.36
C ASN A 588 3.96 -11.82 -18.79
N LYS A 589 4.78 -10.76 -18.71
CA LYS A 589 6.14 -10.83 -18.15
C LYS A 589 6.23 -11.19 -16.67
N TYR A 590 5.12 -11.10 -15.93
CA TYR A 590 5.07 -11.42 -14.50
C TYR A 590 4.33 -12.73 -14.21
N LYS A 591 3.80 -13.42 -15.24
CA LYS A 591 2.99 -14.63 -15.06
C LYS A 591 3.77 -15.86 -14.62
N ASP A 592 5.09 -15.88 -14.80
CA ASP A 592 5.95 -17.00 -14.41
C ASP A 592 6.06 -17.17 -12.88
N ASP A 593 6.69 -18.26 -12.44
CA ASP A 593 6.80 -18.59 -11.02
C ASP A 593 7.82 -17.71 -10.27
N PHE A 594 8.59 -16.87 -10.97
CA PHE A 594 9.57 -15.97 -10.35
C PHE A 594 8.89 -14.93 -9.46
N TYR A 595 7.71 -14.44 -9.86
CA TYR A 595 6.87 -13.60 -9.03
C TYR A 595 5.82 -14.46 -8.33
N PRO A 596 5.86 -14.68 -7.01
CA PRO A 596 4.88 -15.51 -6.33
C PRO A 596 3.49 -14.86 -6.33
N TYR A 597 2.43 -15.66 -6.21
CA TYR A 597 1.16 -15.12 -5.72
C TYR A 597 1.28 -14.86 -4.22
N LEU A 598 0.72 -13.75 -3.75
CA LEU A 598 0.69 -13.42 -2.33
C LEU A 598 -0.65 -13.79 -1.71
N LEU A 599 -0.63 -14.13 -0.42
CA LEU A 599 -1.79 -14.59 0.34
C LEU A 599 -2.02 -13.67 1.56
N PRO A 600 -3.26 -13.24 1.82
CA PRO A 600 -3.54 -12.47 3.02
C PRO A 600 -3.52 -13.39 4.24
N LYS A 601 -2.94 -12.91 5.34
CA LYS A 601 -3.13 -13.52 6.66
C LYS A 601 -4.57 -13.32 7.10
N SER A 602 -5.09 -14.28 7.85
CA SER A 602 -6.48 -14.31 8.30
C SER A 602 -6.75 -13.28 9.39
N HIS A 603 -7.86 -12.54 9.26
CA HIS A 603 -8.37 -11.64 10.30
C HIS A 603 -8.96 -12.38 11.51
N SER A 604 -9.11 -13.71 11.45
CA SER A 604 -9.58 -14.55 12.55
C SER A 604 -8.46 -15.01 13.49
N THR A 605 -7.20 -14.88 13.06
CA THR A 605 -6.03 -15.27 13.84
C THR A 605 -5.60 -14.16 14.78
N GLU A 606 -5.14 -14.53 15.98
CA GLU A 606 -4.53 -13.57 16.89
C GLU A 606 -3.27 -12.99 16.25
N ASP A 607 -3.09 -11.68 16.40
CA ASP A 607 -1.90 -10.98 15.93
C ASP A 607 -0.91 -10.82 17.09
N PRO A 608 0.10 -11.69 17.22
CA PRO A 608 1.21 -11.39 18.11
C PRO A 608 1.93 -10.17 17.53
N LEU A 609 1.61 -8.97 18.04
CA LEU A 609 2.28 -7.72 17.68
C LEU A 609 3.73 -7.77 18.18
N SER A 610 4.59 -8.44 17.41
CA SER A 610 5.98 -8.70 17.79
C SER A 610 6.83 -7.43 17.84
N TYR A 611 6.36 -6.38 17.17
CA TYR A 611 6.85 -5.01 17.26
C TYR A 611 5.65 -4.07 17.33
N ILE A 612 5.76 -3.06 18.18
CA ILE A 612 4.78 -1.96 18.30
C ILE A 612 5.56 -0.68 18.09
N VAL A 613 5.08 0.15 17.18
CA VAL A 613 5.65 1.47 16.94
C VAL A 613 5.57 2.30 18.24
N PRO A 614 6.70 2.87 18.70
CA PRO A 614 6.71 3.66 19.93
C PRO A 614 5.77 4.86 19.87
N GLY A 615 4.97 5.04 20.92
CA GLY A 615 4.03 6.16 21.03
C GLY A 615 2.66 5.91 20.39
N SER A 616 2.41 4.73 19.80
CA SER A 616 1.06 4.39 19.32
C SER A 616 0.03 4.37 20.45
N LYS A 617 -1.19 4.84 20.14
CA LYS A 617 -2.36 4.81 21.01
C LYS A 617 -3.52 4.09 20.32
N LYS A 618 -4.52 3.69 21.10
CA LYS A 618 -5.68 2.96 20.60
C LYS A 618 -6.71 3.92 20.03
N ALA A 619 -7.24 3.59 18.87
CA ALA A 619 -8.33 4.29 18.24
C ALA A 619 -9.10 3.35 17.31
N LYS A 620 -10.26 3.82 16.85
CA LYS A 620 -10.99 3.20 15.75
C LYS A 620 -10.36 3.63 14.44
N VAL A 621 -9.90 2.67 13.64
CA VAL A 621 -9.22 2.93 12.37
C VAL A 621 -9.95 2.26 11.22
N GLN A 622 -10.26 3.00 10.15
CA GLN A 622 -10.78 2.45 8.90
C GLN A 622 -9.82 2.75 7.75
N VAL A 623 -9.40 1.73 7.02
CA VAL A 623 -8.65 1.90 5.77
C VAL A 623 -9.63 2.27 4.64
N LEU A 624 -9.27 3.28 3.87
CA LEU A 624 -10.03 3.83 2.76
C LEU A 624 -9.17 3.80 1.49
N ARG A 625 -9.80 3.77 0.32
CA ARG A 625 -9.06 3.79 -0.95
C ARG A 625 -9.85 4.41 -2.11
N SER A 626 -9.09 4.87 -3.09
CA SER A 626 -9.56 5.19 -4.44
C SER A 626 -8.96 4.16 -5.37
N THR A 627 -9.78 3.38 -6.07
CA THR A 627 -9.30 2.34 -6.99
C THR A 627 -10.28 2.15 -8.13
N ASP A 628 -9.76 1.78 -9.30
CA ASP A 628 -10.55 1.39 -10.47
C ASP A 628 -10.21 -0.01 -10.99
N SER A 629 -11.05 -0.49 -11.93
CA SER A 629 -10.82 -1.65 -12.78
C SER A 629 -9.41 -1.73 -13.37
N TRP A 630 -8.82 -0.61 -13.80
CA TRP A 630 -7.46 -0.59 -14.36
C TRP A 630 -6.37 -0.83 -13.30
N SER A 631 -6.66 -0.50 -12.04
CA SER A 631 -5.67 -0.46 -10.95
C SER A 631 -5.68 -1.72 -10.08
N THR A 632 -6.87 -2.23 -9.74
CA THR A 632 -7.08 -3.39 -8.84
C THR A 632 -8.05 -4.43 -9.40
N GLY A 633 -8.72 -4.12 -10.52
CA GLY A 633 -9.86 -4.88 -11.02
C GLY A 633 -11.19 -4.58 -10.29
N THR A 634 -11.23 -3.62 -9.37
CA THR A 634 -12.43 -3.20 -8.62
C THR A 634 -12.54 -1.67 -8.54
N CYS A 635 -13.76 -1.15 -8.52
CA CYS A 635 -14.02 0.29 -8.41
C CYS A 635 -14.41 0.69 -6.97
N GLU A 636 -13.78 1.72 -6.42
CA GLU A 636 -14.04 2.27 -5.08
C GLU A 636 -13.57 3.73 -4.97
N ASN A 637 -14.33 4.55 -4.25
CA ASN A 637 -14.05 5.96 -3.96
C ASN A 637 -14.32 6.31 -2.48
N SER A 638 -13.99 5.39 -1.56
CA SER A 638 -14.36 5.51 -0.14
C SER A 638 -13.65 6.66 0.59
N ILE A 639 -12.52 7.14 0.05
CA ILE A 639 -11.83 8.34 0.55
C ILE A 639 -12.72 9.57 0.38
N LEU A 640 -13.27 9.81 -0.82
CA LEU A 640 -14.14 10.95 -1.10
C LEU A 640 -15.37 10.95 -0.19
N GLU A 641 -16.01 9.79 -0.06
CA GLU A 641 -17.18 9.62 0.81
C GLU A 641 -16.86 9.90 2.29
N ALA A 642 -15.69 9.46 2.77
CA ALA A 642 -15.25 9.76 4.13
C ALA A 642 -14.95 11.25 4.35
N TYR A 643 -14.31 11.93 3.38
CA TYR A 643 -14.08 13.38 3.43
C TYR A 643 -15.40 14.15 3.51
N ILE A 644 -16.33 13.88 2.60
CA ILE A 644 -17.64 14.56 2.56
C ILE A 644 -18.42 14.33 3.86
N GLN A 645 -18.48 13.08 4.34
CA GLN A 645 -19.21 12.77 5.57
C GLN A 645 -18.56 13.40 6.81
N THR A 646 -17.24 13.43 6.90
CA THR A 646 -16.51 14.08 8.00
C THR A 646 -16.79 15.58 8.03
N ILE A 647 -16.73 16.26 6.87
CA ILE A 647 -17.05 17.69 6.76
C ILE A 647 -18.51 17.96 7.13
N LYS A 648 -19.46 17.19 6.58
CA LYS A 648 -20.89 17.38 6.87
C LYS A 648 -21.23 17.16 8.35
N ASN A 649 -20.57 16.21 9.00
CA ASN A 649 -20.84 15.85 10.39
C ASN A 649 -20.06 16.68 11.42
N SER A 650 -19.03 17.42 11.00
CA SER A 650 -18.26 18.30 11.89
C SER A 650 -19.15 19.32 12.61
N GLN A 651 -18.80 19.73 13.82
CA GLN A 651 -19.62 20.60 14.67
C GLN A 651 -18.94 21.94 14.96
N HIS A 652 -17.62 21.99 15.03
CA HIS A 652 -16.84 23.12 15.53
C HIS A 652 -15.82 23.62 14.51
N TYR A 653 -15.00 22.75 13.94
CA TYR A 653 -14.06 23.16 12.92
C TYR A 653 -13.57 22.00 12.08
N ILE A 654 -13.03 22.36 10.92
CA ILE A 654 -12.17 21.48 10.13
C ILE A 654 -10.83 22.18 9.85
N TYR A 655 -9.76 21.41 9.90
CA TYR A 655 -8.43 21.81 9.47
C TYR A 655 -7.99 20.91 8.31
N ILE A 656 -7.64 21.52 7.19
CA ILE A 656 -7.23 20.86 5.96
C ILE A 656 -5.80 21.27 5.66
N GLU A 657 -4.94 20.29 5.48
CA GLU A 657 -3.61 20.47 4.91
C GLU A 657 -3.50 19.60 3.65
N ASN A 658 -3.41 20.22 2.48
CA ASN A 658 -3.44 19.48 1.21
C ASN A 658 -2.51 20.07 0.15
N GLN A 659 -1.88 19.20 -0.65
CA GLN A 659 -1.06 19.62 -1.81
C GLN A 659 -1.88 20.33 -2.89
N PHE A 660 -3.13 19.90 -3.11
CA PHE A 660 -4.03 20.51 -4.08
C PHE A 660 -5.38 20.83 -3.43
N PHE A 661 -6.06 21.84 -3.98
CA PHE A 661 -7.38 22.24 -3.53
C PHE A 661 -8.27 22.57 -4.74
N ILE A 662 -8.59 21.53 -5.50
CA ILE A 662 -9.37 21.58 -6.74
C ILE A 662 -10.70 20.85 -6.49
N SER A 663 -11.78 21.60 -6.39
CA SER A 663 -13.12 21.10 -6.06
C SER A 663 -14.22 22.03 -6.60
N CYS A 664 -15.40 21.99 -5.98
CA CYS A 664 -16.63 22.67 -6.38
C CYS A 664 -17.12 22.17 -7.76
N ALA A 665 -18.05 21.22 -7.71
CA ALA A 665 -18.49 20.51 -8.90
C ALA A 665 -19.04 21.47 -10.00
N GLY A 666 -18.73 21.16 -11.25
CA GLY A 666 -19.13 21.92 -12.44
C GLY A 666 -18.58 21.27 -13.71
N ASP A 667 -18.48 22.00 -14.81
CA ASP A 667 -18.20 21.42 -16.14
C ASP A 667 -16.93 20.55 -16.22
N ASN A 668 -15.88 20.89 -15.47
CA ASN A 668 -14.56 20.22 -15.55
C ASN A 668 -14.09 19.54 -14.24
N VAL A 669 -14.85 19.69 -13.15
CA VAL A 669 -14.51 19.19 -11.81
C VAL A 669 -15.75 18.51 -11.23
N GLN A 670 -15.62 17.31 -10.69
CA GLN A 670 -16.75 16.47 -10.29
C GLN A 670 -16.86 16.25 -8.78
N ASN A 671 -15.74 16.25 -8.06
CA ASN A 671 -15.75 16.03 -6.61
C ASN A 671 -16.43 17.19 -5.86
N THR A 672 -17.11 16.87 -4.76
CA THR A 672 -18.00 17.81 -4.03
C THR A 672 -17.49 18.20 -2.64
N ILE A 673 -16.17 18.13 -2.42
CA ILE A 673 -15.56 18.50 -1.13
C ILE A 673 -15.74 19.99 -0.83
N GLY A 674 -15.46 20.86 -1.81
CA GLY A 674 -15.68 22.30 -1.72
C GLY A 674 -17.15 22.66 -1.51
N ASP A 675 -18.06 21.91 -2.17
CA ASP A 675 -19.51 22.05 -1.96
C ASP A 675 -19.90 21.72 -0.52
N ALA A 676 -19.38 20.62 0.04
CA ALA A 676 -19.63 20.23 1.43
C ALA A 676 -19.10 21.27 2.43
N ILE A 677 -17.97 21.92 2.14
CA ILE A 677 -17.42 23.01 2.97
C ILE A 677 -18.37 24.21 2.96
N VAL A 678 -18.82 24.65 1.78
CA VAL A 678 -19.77 25.76 1.66
C VAL A 678 -21.07 25.45 2.40
N ASP A 679 -21.66 24.28 2.16
CA ASP A 679 -22.90 23.87 2.80
C ASP A 679 -22.76 23.85 4.33
N ARG A 680 -21.63 23.37 4.83
CA ARG A 680 -21.36 23.29 6.27
C ARG A 680 -21.19 24.67 6.90
N ILE A 681 -20.50 25.61 6.23
CA ILE A 681 -20.37 27.00 6.69
C ILE A 681 -21.74 27.70 6.71
N LEU A 682 -22.50 27.59 5.61
CA LEU A 682 -23.83 28.20 5.51
C LEU A 682 -24.79 27.61 6.56
N LEU A 683 -24.65 26.34 6.91
CA LEU A 683 -25.39 25.73 8.02
C LEU A 683 -24.99 26.34 9.36
N ALA A 684 -23.70 26.46 9.66
CA ALA A 684 -23.23 27.10 10.90
C ALA A 684 -23.76 28.54 11.03
N HIS A 685 -23.70 29.31 9.95
CA HIS A 685 -24.22 30.67 9.92
C HIS A 685 -25.72 30.71 10.17
N ARG A 686 -26.51 29.86 9.49
CA ARG A 686 -27.96 29.77 9.70
C ARG A 686 -28.32 29.38 11.14
N GLU A 687 -27.53 28.50 11.75
CA GLU A 687 -27.70 28.08 13.15
C GLU A 687 -27.06 29.03 14.17
N GLN A 688 -26.41 30.11 13.72
CA GLN A 688 -25.66 31.05 14.57
C GLN A 688 -24.63 30.34 15.48
N LYS A 689 -23.98 29.30 14.95
CA LYS A 689 -22.92 28.56 15.63
C LYS A 689 -21.55 29.03 15.19
N LYS A 690 -20.62 29.11 16.14
CA LYS A 690 -19.21 29.36 15.88
C LYS A 690 -18.62 28.14 15.17
N TYR A 691 -18.11 28.35 13.95
CA TYR A 691 -17.51 27.29 13.14
C TYR A 691 -16.34 27.84 12.33
N ARG A 692 -15.20 27.14 12.30
CA ARG A 692 -13.98 27.60 11.59
C ARG A 692 -13.50 26.56 10.57
N VAL A 693 -12.94 27.04 9.47
CA VAL A 693 -12.32 26.24 8.41
C VAL A 693 -10.92 26.80 8.16
N PHE A 694 -9.92 25.96 8.39
CA PHE A 694 -8.53 26.29 8.13
C PHE A 694 -8.05 25.50 6.92
N VAL A 695 -7.56 26.19 5.89
CA VAL A 695 -7.01 25.56 4.68
C VAL A 695 -5.55 25.97 4.52
N VAL A 696 -4.64 24.99 4.56
CA VAL A 696 -3.21 25.18 4.33
C VAL A 696 -2.80 24.41 3.07
N ILE A 697 -2.36 25.15 2.06
CA ILE A 697 -2.00 24.64 0.72
C ILE A 697 -0.64 25.21 0.29
N PRO A 698 0.12 24.56 -0.63
CA PRO A 698 1.40 25.10 -1.05
C PRO A 698 1.20 26.42 -1.80
N LEU A 699 2.07 27.40 -1.54
CA LEU A 699 2.01 28.72 -2.20
C LEU A 699 2.10 28.61 -3.73
N LEU A 700 2.89 27.66 -4.23
CA LEU A 700 2.97 27.33 -5.65
C LEU A 700 2.87 25.81 -5.85
N PRO A 701 2.25 25.36 -6.95
CA PRO A 701 2.32 23.99 -7.42
C PRO A 701 3.77 23.50 -7.60
N GLY A 702 3.98 22.22 -7.37
CA GLY A 702 5.30 21.61 -7.33
C GLY A 702 5.84 21.14 -8.67
N PHE A 703 6.08 22.06 -9.59
CA PHE A 703 6.64 21.77 -10.92
C PHE A 703 7.85 22.65 -11.21
N GLU A 704 8.79 22.14 -12.01
CA GLU A 704 9.90 22.95 -12.51
C GLU A 704 9.37 24.09 -13.37
N GLY A 705 9.81 25.31 -13.10
CA GLY A 705 9.51 26.46 -13.94
C GLY A 705 9.52 27.78 -13.19
N ASP A 706 10.03 28.80 -13.85
CA ASP A 706 9.91 30.18 -13.41
C ASP A 706 8.64 30.81 -14.01
N LEU A 707 7.78 31.37 -13.14
CA LEU A 707 6.53 32.06 -13.50
C LEU A 707 6.73 33.21 -14.51
N THR A 708 7.95 33.75 -14.64
CA THR A 708 8.30 34.77 -15.62
C THR A 708 8.58 34.21 -17.02
N THR A 709 8.74 32.88 -17.14
CA THR A 709 9.13 32.18 -18.38
C THR A 709 7.96 31.46 -19.05
N LYS A 710 8.15 31.07 -20.31
CA LYS A 710 7.16 30.29 -21.09
C LYS A 710 6.95 28.87 -20.58
N ASN A 711 7.77 28.38 -19.65
CA ASN A 711 7.74 27.01 -19.14
C ASN A 711 6.82 26.84 -17.91
N ALA A 712 6.12 27.88 -17.46
CA ALA A 712 5.25 27.84 -16.27
C ALA A 712 3.81 27.36 -16.53
N ASN A 713 3.50 26.77 -17.69
CA ASN A 713 2.13 26.41 -18.06
C ASN A 713 1.47 25.43 -17.07
N ALA A 714 2.20 24.41 -16.59
CA ALA A 714 1.68 23.46 -15.61
C ALA A 714 1.31 24.16 -14.28
N ILE A 715 2.19 25.03 -13.80
CA ILE A 715 1.97 25.85 -12.59
C ILE A 715 0.73 26.73 -12.78
N GLN A 716 0.62 27.44 -13.91
CA GLN A 716 -0.54 28.29 -14.21
C GLN A 716 -1.84 27.49 -14.28
N THR A 717 -1.82 26.31 -14.90
CA THR A 717 -3.01 25.46 -15.04
C THR A 717 -3.54 24.97 -13.69
N ILE A 718 -2.65 24.53 -12.80
CA ILE A 718 -3.05 24.14 -11.44
C ILE A 718 -3.54 25.36 -10.64
N LEU A 719 -2.88 26.51 -10.76
CA LEU A 719 -3.34 27.75 -10.12
C LEU A 719 -4.73 28.16 -10.63
N HIS A 720 -5.03 27.99 -11.91
CA HIS A 720 -6.37 28.24 -12.46
C HIS A 720 -7.45 27.47 -11.68
N PHE A 721 -7.28 26.15 -11.54
CA PHE A 721 -8.26 25.30 -10.86
C PHE A 721 -8.29 25.51 -9.34
N THR A 722 -7.14 25.84 -8.74
CA THR A 722 -7.05 26.21 -7.33
C THR A 722 -7.86 27.49 -7.06
N TYR A 723 -7.61 28.56 -7.83
CA TYR A 723 -8.38 29.79 -7.69
C TYR A 723 -9.85 29.63 -8.10
N ARG A 724 -10.18 28.79 -9.09
CA ARG A 724 -11.57 28.44 -9.43
C ARG A 724 -12.31 27.89 -8.22
N THR A 725 -11.65 27.06 -7.43
CA THR A 725 -12.22 26.47 -6.22
C THR A 725 -12.38 27.53 -5.12
N ILE A 726 -11.35 28.35 -4.90
CA ILE A 726 -11.32 29.30 -3.78
C ILE A 726 -12.19 30.54 -4.05
N CYS A 727 -11.90 31.32 -5.10
CA CYS A 727 -12.44 32.67 -5.24
C CYS A 727 -12.80 33.14 -6.66
N ARG A 728 -12.53 32.37 -7.72
CA ARG A 728 -12.75 32.80 -9.12
C ARG A 728 -13.88 32.04 -9.78
N GLY A 729 -14.96 32.75 -10.10
CA GLY A 729 -16.14 32.20 -10.77
C GLY A 729 -17.27 31.82 -9.82
N GLU A 730 -18.45 31.60 -10.37
CA GLU A 730 -19.71 31.46 -9.62
C GLU A 730 -19.75 30.21 -8.73
N GLN A 731 -18.99 29.17 -9.10
CA GLN A 731 -18.91 27.93 -8.33
C GLN A 731 -17.90 28.00 -7.17
N SER A 732 -17.08 29.05 -7.10
CA SER A 732 -16.05 29.17 -6.08
C SER A 732 -16.63 29.32 -4.67
N ILE A 733 -15.89 28.85 -3.67
CA ILE A 733 -16.30 28.88 -2.26
C ILE A 733 -16.62 30.32 -1.84
N LEU A 734 -15.72 31.27 -2.08
CA LEU A 734 -15.91 32.66 -1.63
C LEU A 734 -17.03 33.37 -2.38
N HIS A 735 -17.26 33.05 -3.67
CA HIS A 735 -18.40 33.61 -4.38
C HIS A 735 -19.72 33.12 -3.78
N ARG A 736 -19.85 31.82 -3.49
CA ARG A 736 -21.05 31.25 -2.88
C ARG A 736 -21.27 31.73 -1.43
N LEU A 737 -20.19 32.03 -0.71
CA LEU A 737 -20.26 32.64 0.62
C LEU A 737 -20.49 34.17 0.58
N SER A 738 -20.53 34.80 -0.59
CA SER A 738 -20.81 36.25 -0.70
C SER A 738 -22.22 36.63 -0.23
N GLU A 739 -23.13 35.66 -0.15
CA GLU A 739 -24.45 35.81 0.50
C GLU A 739 -24.34 36.28 1.96
N LEU A 740 -23.19 36.00 2.60
CA LEU A 740 -22.86 36.42 3.96
C LEU A 740 -22.37 37.87 4.07
N LYS A 741 -22.35 38.66 2.98
CA LYS A 741 -21.97 40.09 2.97
C LYS A 741 -20.67 40.38 3.74
N ASP A 742 -19.58 39.74 3.30
CA ASP A 742 -18.21 39.83 3.86
C ASP A 742 -17.95 39.11 5.20
N GLN A 743 -18.98 38.59 5.87
CA GLN A 743 -18.81 37.78 7.09
C GLN A 743 -18.19 36.40 6.84
N TRP A 744 -17.93 36.02 5.59
CA TRP A 744 -17.25 34.77 5.25
C TRP A 744 -15.85 34.68 5.89
N THR A 745 -15.20 35.83 6.11
CA THR A 745 -13.89 35.94 6.78
C THR A 745 -13.91 35.46 8.23
N GLU A 746 -15.09 35.37 8.84
CA GLU A 746 -15.27 34.74 10.15
C GLU A 746 -15.21 33.20 10.04
N TYR A 747 -15.54 32.60 8.90
CA TYR A 747 -15.68 31.14 8.84
C TYR A 747 -14.48 30.43 8.24
N ILE A 748 -13.76 31.03 7.30
CA ILE A 748 -12.74 30.34 6.52
C ILE A 748 -11.48 31.19 6.30
N THR A 749 -10.31 30.55 6.39
CA THR A 749 -9.01 31.16 6.11
C THR A 749 -8.16 30.25 5.21
N PHE A 750 -7.45 30.85 4.26
CA PHE A 750 -6.56 30.19 3.32
C PHE A 750 -5.13 30.67 3.56
N CYS A 751 -4.22 29.73 3.82
CA CYS A 751 -2.83 30.02 4.12
C CYS A 751 -1.88 29.13 3.31
N GLY A 752 -0.67 29.61 3.10
CA GLY A 752 0.48 28.82 2.70
C GLY A 752 1.59 28.90 3.74
N LEU A 753 2.74 28.30 3.44
CA LEU A 753 3.88 28.24 4.36
C LEU A 753 5.15 28.78 3.72
N ARG A 754 5.93 29.54 4.50
CA ARG A 754 7.21 30.11 4.07
C ARG A 754 8.18 30.24 5.23
N THR A 755 9.45 30.04 4.93
CA THR A 755 10.54 30.27 5.90
C THR A 755 11.69 31.06 5.26
N HIS A 756 12.67 31.43 6.06
CA HIS A 756 13.88 32.11 5.64
C HIS A 756 15.09 31.62 6.42
N SER A 757 16.28 31.89 5.87
CA SER A 757 17.56 31.57 6.48
C SER A 757 18.64 32.48 5.90
N GLN A 758 19.87 32.33 6.39
CA GLN A 758 21.06 32.82 5.73
C GLN A 758 21.74 31.68 4.97
N LEU A 759 22.12 31.92 3.71
CA LEU A 759 22.89 31.02 2.86
C LEU A 759 24.09 31.79 2.31
N SER A 760 25.31 31.34 2.59
CA SER A 760 26.54 31.99 2.13
C SER A 760 26.55 33.50 2.39
N GLN A 761 26.17 33.88 3.63
CA GLN A 761 26.00 35.25 4.12
C GLN A 761 24.83 36.06 3.53
N LYS A 762 24.12 35.56 2.52
CA LYS A 762 22.93 36.22 1.93
C LYS A 762 21.65 35.74 2.61
N LEU A 763 20.70 36.65 2.82
CA LEU A 763 19.36 36.28 3.25
C LEU A 763 18.63 35.59 2.11
N VAL A 764 18.02 34.45 2.39
CA VAL A 764 17.24 33.67 1.42
C VAL A 764 15.90 33.27 2.01
N THR A 765 14.89 33.15 1.15
CA THR A 765 13.57 32.61 1.52
C THR A 765 13.15 31.53 0.53
N GLU A 766 12.38 30.56 1.01
CA GLU A 766 11.69 29.59 0.17
C GLU A 766 10.35 29.22 0.80
N LEU A 767 9.38 28.85 -0.05
CA LEU A 767 8.13 28.27 0.42
C LEU A 767 8.40 26.90 1.05
N ILE A 768 7.62 26.55 2.06
CA ILE A 768 7.61 25.17 2.58
C ILE A 768 6.58 24.42 1.77
N TYR A 769 7.00 23.36 1.09
CA TYR A 769 6.12 22.61 0.20
C TYR A 769 5.17 21.74 1.03
N VAL A 770 3.91 22.15 1.07
CA VAL A 770 2.82 21.40 1.69
C VAL A 770 2.45 20.24 0.76
N HIS A 771 2.94 19.05 1.09
CA HIS A 771 2.62 17.81 0.39
C HIS A 771 1.60 16.94 1.13
N SER A 772 1.27 17.29 2.37
CA SER A 772 0.28 16.61 3.19
C SER A 772 -1.03 16.35 2.46
N LYS A 773 -1.76 15.32 2.89
CA LYS A 773 -3.16 15.09 2.51
C LYS A 773 -3.97 14.71 3.75
N THR A 774 -4.37 15.74 4.49
CA THR A 774 -4.96 15.58 5.82
C THR A 774 -6.23 16.41 6.00
N LEU A 775 -7.19 15.84 6.72
CA LEU A 775 -8.35 16.52 7.29
C LEU A 775 -8.40 16.19 8.78
N ILE A 776 -8.55 17.19 9.64
CA ILE A 776 -8.84 17.06 11.07
C ILE A 776 -10.21 17.68 11.33
N ALA A 777 -11.06 17.02 12.09
CA ALA A 777 -12.37 17.56 12.49
C ALA A 777 -12.56 17.49 14.01
N ASP A 778 -12.96 18.62 14.59
CA ASP A 778 -13.44 18.77 15.97
C ASP A 778 -12.50 18.22 17.07
N ASP A 779 -11.20 18.11 16.82
CA ASP A 779 -10.26 17.40 17.70
C ASP A 779 -10.72 15.96 18.05
N ARG A 780 -11.49 15.28 17.18
CA ARG A 780 -12.03 13.92 17.44
C ARG A 780 -11.71 12.87 16.38
N CYS A 781 -11.49 13.30 15.15
CA CYS A 781 -11.06 12.40 14.10
C CYS A 781 -10.15 13.11 13.11
N TYR A 782 -9.37 12.30 12.40
CA TYR A 782 -8.56 12.75 11.29
C TYR A 782 -8.54 11.73 10.15
N ILE A 783 -8.32 12.23 8.93
CA ILE A 783 -8.01 11.43 7.74
C ILE A 783 -6.59 11.77 7.32
N ILE A 784 -5.74 10.76 7.15
CA ILE A 784 -4.37 10.89 6.61
C ILE A 784 -4.22 9.86 5.48
N GLY A 785 -3.65 10.26 4.35
CA GLY A 785 -3.42 9.34 3.23
C GLY A 785 -2.63 9.96 2.09
N SER A 786 -2.79 9.40 0.89
CA SER A 786 -2.13 9.88 -0.33
C SER A 786 -3.04 10.75 -1.22
N ALA A 787 -4.35 10.80 -0.93
CA ALA A 787 -5.35 11.41 -1.81
C ALA A 787 -5.42 12.94 -1.68
N ASN A 788 -5.09 13.62 -2.77
CA ASN A 788 -5.23 15.07 -2.87
C ASN A 788 -6.70 15.50 -2.98
N ILE A 789 -7.02 16.75 -2.62
CA ILE A 789 -8.35 17.32 -2.92
C ILE A 789 -8.35 17.76 -4.39
N ASN A 790 -8.60 16.78 -5.26
CA ASN A 790 -8.76 16.91 -6.71
C ASN A 790 -9.53 15.67 -7.24
N ASP A 791 -10.06 15.73 -8.45
CA ASP A 791 -10.78 14.61 -9.06
C ASP A 791 -9.86 13.40 -9.30
N ARG A 792 -8.59 13.65 -9.68
CA ARG A 792 -7.56 12.61 -9.86
C ARG A 792 -7.47 11.64 -8.69
N SER A 793 -7.46 12.13 -7.47
CA SER A 793 -7.37 11.29 -6.27
C SER A 793 -8.75 10.86 -5.74
N MET A 794 -9.79 11.68 -5.89
CA MET A 794 -11.06 11.48 -5.17
C MET A 794 -12.09 10.61 -5.91
N LEU A 795 -12.08 10.56 -7.24
CA LEU A 795 -13.14 9.88 -8.00
C LEU A 795 -13.02 8.35 -8.01
N GLY A 796 -11.88 7.78 -7.62
CA GLY A 796 -11.63 6.33 -7.70
C GLY A 796 -11.28 5.83 -9.10
N SER A 797 -11.90 6.39 -10.15
CA SER A 797 -11.73 6.02 -11.55
C SER A 797 -10.41 6.47 -12.18
N ARG A 798 -9.62 7.29 -11.47
CA ARG A 798 -8.37 7.91 -11.93
C ARG A 798 -7.17 7.30 -11.20
N ASP A 799 -6.44 8.05 -10.38
CA ASP A 799 -5.27 7.54 -9.65
C ASP A 799 -5.71 6.59 -8.53
N SER A 800 -4.87 5.58 -8.23
CA SER A 800 -5.09 4.77 -7.03
C SER A 800 -4.50 5.43 -5.79
N GLU A 801 -5.28 5.44 -4.71
CA GLU A 801 -4.93 6.13 -3.46
C GLU A 801 -5.33 5.27 -2.26
N VAL A 802 -4.67 5.48 -1.12
CA VAL A 802 -5.00 4.86 0.18
C VAL A 802 -4.99 5.93 1.28
N ALA A 803 -5.93 5.84 2.20
CA ALA A 803 -5.99 6.68 3.39
C ALA A 803 -6.46 5.88 4.61
N VAL A 804 -6.27 6.45 5.80
CA VAL A 804 -6.85 5.97 7.05
C VAL A 804 -7.72 7.06 7.68
N LEU A 805 -8.95 6.70 8.03
CA LEU A 805 -9.80 7.49 8.93
C LEU A 805 -9.58 6.97 10.35
N VAL A 806 -9.17 7.85 11.26
CA VAL A 806 -8.98 7.56 12.68
C VAL A 806 -10.00 8.33 13.49
N GLU A 807 -10.81 7.62 14.26
CA GLU A 807 -11.77 8.17 15.21
C GLU A 807 -11.26 7.83 16.63
N ASP A 808 -11.04 8.85 17.45
CA ASP A 808 -10.56 8.64 18.83
C ASP A 808 -11.59 7.86 19.67
N GLU A 809 -11.09 6.88 20.44
CA GLU A 809 -11.88 6.16 21.44
C GLU A 809 -11.61 6.68 22.86
N GLU A 810 -10.42 7.25 23.08
CA GLU A 810 -10.01 7.85 24.34
C GLU A 810 -10.17 9.38 24.26
N MET A 811 -10.91 9.92 25.23
CA MET A 811 -11.25 11.34 25.29
C MET A 811 -10.55 12.01 26.48
N VAL A 812 -10.12 13.26 26.29
CA VAL A 812 -9.49 14.10 27.30
C VAL A 812 -10.21 15.44 27.45
N PRO A 813 -10.21 16.05 28.65
CA PRO A 813 -10.69 17.41 28.84
C PRO A 813 -9.91 18.41 27.99
N SER A 814 -10.64 19.28 27.31
CA SER A 814 -10.14 20.38 26.47
C SER A 814 -11.14 21.54 26.51
N ILE A 815 -10.96 22.52 25.62
CA ILE A 815 -11.82 23.70 25.48
C ILE A 815 -12.17 23.87 23.99
N MET A 816 -13.40 24.28 23.71
CA MET A 816 -13.88 24.54 22.35
C MET A 816 -14.85 25.72 22.34
N GLY A 817 -14.43 26.86 21.82
CA GLY A 817 -15.22 28.09 21.80
C GLY A 817 -15.48 28.67 23.18
N GLY A 818 -14.53 28.53 24.11
CA GLY A 818 -14.61 28.95 25.51
C GLY A 818 -15.30 27.95 26.44
N GLU A 819 -15.93 26.90 25.88
CA GLU A 819 -16.69 25.93 26.66
C GLU A 819 -15.88 24.65 26.93
N PRO A 820 -16.10 23.98 28.09
CA PRO A 820 -15.50 22.67 28.36
C PRO A 820 -15.85 21.66 27.27
N TYR A 821 -14.81 21.00 26.74
CA TYR A 821 -14.95 20.06 25.64
C TYR A 821 -14.26 18.73 25.96
N GLN A 822 -14.77 17.65 25.38
CA GLN A 822 -14.09 16.36 25.39
C GLN A 822 -13.51 16.14 23.99
N ALA A 823 -12.20 16.26 23.89
CA ALA A 823 -11.42 16.06 22.67
C ALA A 823 -10.84 14.64 22.64
N GLY A 824 -10.65 14.10 21.45
CA GLY A 824 -9.91 12.87 21.24
C GLY A 824 -8.43 13.05 21.55
N LEU A 825 -7.84 12.12 22.30
CA LEU A 825 -6.45 12.21 22.76
C LEU A 825 -5.46 12.36 21.58
N LEU A 826 -5.60 11.51 20.55
CA LEU A 826 -4.69 11.51 19.40
C LEU A 826 -4.92 12.72 18.51
N THR A 827 -6.17 13.00 18.17
CA THR A 827 -6.51 14.08 17.24
C THR A 827 -6.16 15.45 17.83
N LEU A 828 -6.43 15.67 19.13
CA LEU A 828 -6.02 16.88 19.83
C LEU A 828 -4.49 17.08 19.78
N ALA A 829 -3.73 16.02 20.06
CA ALA A 829 -2.28 16.06 20.05
C ALA A 829 -1.73 16.36 18.64
N LEU A 830 -2.28 15.73 17.60
CA LEU A 830 -1.91 16.00 16.20
C LEU A 830 -2.15 17.46 15.84
N ARG A 831 -3.33 17.99 16.17
CA ARG A 831 -3.70 19.36 15.83
C ARG A 831 -2.86 20.36 16.61
N LYS A 832 -2.53 20.11 17.88
CA LYS A 832 -1.58 20.94 18.66
C LYS A 832 -0.18 20.90 18.07
N GLU A 833 0.32 19.74 17.66
CA GLU A 833 1.62 19.61 16.98
C GLU A 833 1.65 20.48 15.72
N CYS A 834 0.64 20.36 14.85
CA CYS A 834 0.54 21.19 13.66
C CYS A 834 0.48 22.68 14.02
N PHE A 835 -0.43 23.09 14.90
CA PHE A 835 -0.64 24.51 15.20
C PHE A 835 0.59 25.14 15.86
N SER A 836 1.26 24.42 16.76
CA SER A 836 2.42 24.93 17.48
C SER A 836 3.53 25.44 16.55
N VAL A 837 3.82 24.67 15.50
CA VAL A 837 4.84 25.02 14.51
C VAL A 837 4.31 26.10 13.55
N LEU A 838 3.05 26.01 13.14
CA LEU A 838 2.45 26.93 12.17
C LEU A 838 2.34 28.36 12.68
N VAL A 839 1.88 28.58 13.92
CA VAL A 839 1.77 29.91 14.53
C VAL A 839 3.01 30.30 15.35
N GLY A 840 3.97 29.39 15.54
CA GLY A 840 5.20 29.66 16.28
C GLY A 840 5.08 29.56 17.80
N ALA A 841 4.05 28.89 18.32
CA ALA A 841 3.88 28.66 19.76
C ALA A 841 5.01 27.82 20.39
N THR A 842 5.75 27.06 19.57
CA THR A 842 6.97 26.36 20.02
C THR A 842 8.06 27.34 20.46
N SER A 843 8.14 28.51 19.82
CA SER A 843 9.14 29.56 20.11
C SER A 843 8.59 30.62 21.07
N ASP A 844 7.27 30.84 21.07
CA ASP A 844 6.58 31.81 21.94
C ASP A 844 5.46 31.11 22.74
N PRO A 845 5.74 30.66 23.98
CA PRO A 845 4.77 29.97 24.83
C PRO A 845 3.58 30.82 25.27
N ILE A 846 3.57 32.13 25.01
CA ILE A 846 2.43 33.01 25.29
C ILE A 846 1.27 32.71 24.32
N ILE A 847 1.59 32.16 23.14
CA ILE A 847 0.60 31.81 22.13
C ILE A 847 -0.22 30.60 22.60
N ASN A 848 -1.48 30.86 22.96
CA ASN A 848 -2.41 29.80 23.36
C ASN A 848 -3.04 29.13 22.14
N ILE A 849 -2.83 27.82 22.01
CA ILE A 849 -3.37 26.98 20.94
C ILE A 849 -4.40 25.94 21.44
N ASP A 850 -4.88 26.08 22.68
CA ASP A 850 -5.77 25.09 23.28
C ASP A 850 -7.16 25.08 22.64
N ASP A 851 -7.73 26.26 22.40
CA ASP A 851 -9.06 26.45 21.79
C ASP A 851 -8.94 26.89 20.32
N PRO A 852 -9.14 25.97 19.36
CA PRO A 852 -8.92 26.24 17.94
C PRO A 852 -10.00 27.13 17.31
N ILE A 853 -11.13 27.39 17.98
CA ILE A 853 -12.22 28.20 17.41
C ILE A 853 -12.45 29.53 18.11
N SER A 854 -11.74 29.80 19.22
CA SER A 854 -11.80 31.09 19.91
C SER A 854 -11.50 32.27 18.98
N ASP A 855 -12.09 33.42 19.27
CA ASP A 855 -11.91 34.63 18.43
C ASP A 855 -10.47 35.14 18.57
N ASP A 856 -9.89 35.06 19.77
CA ASP A 856 -8.50 35.40 20.05
C ASP A 856 -7.54 34.53 19.23
N PHE A 857 -7.75 33.21 19.21
CA PHE A 857 -6.91 32.33 18.39
C PHE A 857 -7.13 32.60 16.89
N PHE A 858 -8.38 32.61 16.43
CA PHE A 858 -8.66 32.69 14.99
C PHE A 858 -8.26 34.04 14.38
N TYR A 859 -8.61 35.15 15.00
CA TYR A 859 -8.30 36.48 14.46
C TYR A 859 -6.90 36.93 14.85
N LEU A 860 -6.59 36.97 16.15
CA LEU A 860 -5.40 37.66 16.67
C LEU A 860 -4.14 36.79 16.62
N THR A 861 -4.29 35.46 16.61
CA THR A 861 -3.15 34.55 16.48
C THR A 861 -2.99 34.08 15.04
N TRP A 862 -3.96 33.33 14.51
CA TRP A 862 -3.83 32.69 13.20
C TRP A 862 -3.77 33.71 12.06
N ASN A 863 -4.81 34.54 11.92
CA ASN A 863 -4.92 35.45 10.78
C ASN A 863 -3.92 36.61 10.84
N GLU A 864 -3.73 37.24 12.00
CA GLU A 864 -2.74 38.32 12.14
C GLU A 864 -1.30 37.81 11.94
N THR A 865 -0.93 36.62 12.44
CA THR A 865 0.39 36.04 12.15
C THR A 865 0.58 35.81 10.65
N ALA A 866 -0.40 35.19 10.00
CA ALA A 866 -0.33 34.89 8.57
C ALA A 866 -0.26 36.17 7.71
N LYS A 867 -1.00 37.21 8.08
CA LYS A 867 -0.99 38.51 7.39
C LYS A 867 0.32 39.27 7.62
N LEU A 868 0.79 39.34 8.86
CA LEU A 868 2.05 40.00 9.22
C LEU A 868 3.23 39.36 8.49
N ASN A 869 3.32 38.02 8.56
CA ASN A 869 4.39 37.28 7.90
C ASN A 869 4.36 37.50 6.37
N ALA A 870 3.19 37.44 5.74
CA ALA A 870 3.06 37.68 4.30
C ALA A 870 3.56 39.08 3.92
N SER A 871 3.20 40.11 4.70
CA SER A 871 3.66 41.49 4.46
C SER A 871 5.17 41.65 4.65
N ILE A 872 5.76 41.01 5.66
CA ILE A 872 7.21 41.08 5.89
C ILE A 872 7.96 40.35 4.79
N TYR A 873 7.54 39.15 4.40
CA TYR A 873 8.19 38.41 3.31
C TYR A 873 8.10 39.14 1.96
N ASP A 874 6.95 39.76 1.65
CA ASP A 874 6.79 40.60 0.47
C ASP A 874 7.72 41.82 0.50
N LYS A 875 7.80 42.52 1.63
CA LYS A 875 8.68 43.68 1.82
C LYS A 875 10.16 43.32 1.71
N VAL A 876 10.58 42.25 2.39
CA VAL A 876 12.00 41.89 2.53
C VAL A 876 12.54 41.24 1.26
N PHE A 877 11.81 40.27 0.71
CA PHE A 877 12.31 39.41 -0.37
C PHE A 877 11.62 39.63 -1.71
N ARG A 878 10.50 40.36 -1.74
CA ARG A 878 9.65 40.48 -2.93
C ARG A 878 9.28 39.11 -3.51
N CYS A 879 8.91 38.17 -2.64
CA CYS A 879 8.68 36.78 -3.03
C CYS A 879 7.31 36.59 -3.69
N LEU A 880 7.25 35.66 -4.64
CA LEU A 880 6.00 35.24 -5.29
C LEU A 880 5.43 33.98 -4.62
N PRO A 881 4.10 33.76 -4.69
CA PRO A 881 3.07 34.67 -5.22
C PRO A 881 2.71 35.79 -4.22
N CYS A 882 2.14 36.89 -4.73
CA CYS A 882 1.73 38.05 -3.93
C CYS A 882 0.50 38.77 -4.53
N ASP A 883 -0.37 39.33 -3.70
CA ASP A 883 -1.61 40.02 -4.12
C ASP A 883 -1.34 41.32 -4.89
N SER A 884 -0.19 41.95 -4.69
CA SER A 884 0.22 43.13 -5.46
C SER A 884 0.45 42.83 -6.94
N VAL A 885 0.71 41.56 -7.28
CA VAL A 885 1.03 41.11 -8.65
C VAL A 885 -0.23 40.54 -9.32
N CYS A 886 -1.06 41.44 -9.85
CA CYS A 886 -2.38 41.07 -10.40
C CYS A 886 -2.37 40.62 -11.88
N ASN A 887 -1.28 40.83 -12.62
CA ASN A 887 -1.15 40.42 -14.03
C ASN A 887 0.33 40.26 -14.45
N LYS A 888 0.58 39.75 -15.66
CA LYS A 888 1.95 39.46 -16.18
C LYS A 888 2.79 40.72 -16.39
N ARG A 889 2.17 41.87 -16.66
CA ARG A 889 2.89 43.14 -16.78
C ARG A 889 3.43 43.56 -15.40
N VAL A 890 2.56 43.58 -14.39
CA VAL A 890 2.96 43.89 -13.01
C VAL A 890 3.99 42.88 -12.51
N LEU A 891 3.85 41.60 -12.84
CA LEU A 891 4.84 40.56 -12.51
C LEU A 891 6.23 40.94 -13.02
N LYS A 892 6.34 41.34 -14.29
CA LYS A 892 7.62 41.74 -14.89
C LYS A 892 8.21 43.00 -14.23
N GLU A 893 7.38 44.00 -13.96
CA GLU A 893 7.79 45.24 -13.27
C GLU A 893 8.20 44.98 -11.80
N TYR A 894 7.50 44.05 -11.15
CA TYR A 894 7.72 43.68 -9.76
C TYR A 894 9.02 42.89 -9.58
N SER A 895 9.28 41.92 -10.48
CA SER A 895 10.50 41.09 -10.49
C SER A 895 11.77 41.83 -10.96
N SER A 896 11.64 43.01 -11.58
CA SER A 896 12.80 43.83 -11.98
C SER A 896 13.31 44.77 -10.90
N GLN A 897 12.63 44.86 -9.75
CA GLN A 897 13.02 45.72 -8.64
C GLN A 897 13.85 44.93 -7.63
N ASP A 898 14.94 45.54 -7.14
CA ASP A 898 15.79 44.92 -6.14
C ASP A 898 15.05 44.77 -4.80
N PRO A 899 15.13 43.61 -4.14
CA PRO A 899 14.52 43.39 -2.84
C PRO A 899 15.27 44.12 -1.71
N LEU A 900 14.62 44.30 -0.56
CA LEU A 900 15.24 44.94 0.61
C LEU A 900 16.46 44.13 1.09
N CYS A 901 16.41 42.79 1.01
CA CYS A 901 17.53 41.94 1.41
C CYS A 901 18.82 42.20 0.62
N ASP A 902 18.72 42.72 -0.62
CA ASP A 902 19.88 43.03 -1.46
C ASP A 902 20.31 44.50 -1.36
N THR A 903 19.38 45.39 -1.00
CA THR A 903 19.62 46.84 -0.94
C THR A 903 20.00 47.33 0.47
N ASP A 904 19.43 46.76 1.52
CA ASP A 904 19.73 47.02 2.93
C ASP A 904 19.55 45.76 3.78
N CYS A 905 20.63 44.98 3.90
CA CYS A 905 20.63 43.69 4.59
C CYS A 905 20.42 43.83 6.11
N GLU A 906 20.87 44.93 6.72
CA GLU A 906 20.68 45.17 8.16
C GLU A 906 19.21 45.45 8.48
N GLN A 907 18.58 46.33 7.68
CA GLN A 907 17.14 46.59 7.80
C GLN A 907 16.33 45.32 7.50
N ALA A 908 16.68 44.56 6.46
CA ALA A 908 16.02 43.29 6.16
C ALA A 908 16.08 42.31 7.34
N ALA A 909 17.26 42.15 7.97
CA ALA A 909 17.42 41.28 9.13
C ALA A 909 16.59 41.74 10.34
N GLU A 910 16.47 43.05 10.56
CA GLU A 910 15.63 43.60 11.64
C GLU A 910 14.15 43.31 11.42
N GLU A 911 13.63 43.52 10.20
CA GLU A 911 12.23 43.25 9.85
C GLU A 911 11.87 41.77 10.04
N LEU A 912 12.81 40.86 9.70
CA LEU A 912 12.60 39.42 9.84
C LEU A 912 12.46 38.94 11.30
N LYS A 913 12.95 39.70 12.28
CA LYS A 913 12.77 39.36 13.71
C LYS A 913 11.30 39.37 14.15
N ALA A 914 10.43 40.05 13.41
CA ALA A 914 9.00 40.10 13.69
C ALA A 914 8.23 38.86 13.15
N ILE A 915 8.86 38.03 12.31
CA ILE A 915 8.25 36.79 11.81
C ILE A 915 8.00 35.82 12.97
N ARG A 916 6.81 35.22 12.99
CA ARG A 916 6.44 34.17 13.95
C ARG A 916 5.86 32.96 13.23
N GLY A 917 6.31 31.76 13.57
CA GLY A 917 5.84 30.55 12.91
C GLY A 917 6.11 30.54 11.41
N LEU A 918 5.24 29.87 10.66
CA LEU A 918 5.43 29.57 9.23
C LEU A 918 4.29 30.06 8.34
N LEU A 919 3.14 30.40 8.94
CA LEU A 919 1.94 30.77 8.19
C LEU A 919 2.14 32.06 7.42
N VAL A 920 1.66 32.08 6.19
CA VAL A 920 1.44 33.29 5.39
C VAL A 920 0.05 33.22 4.77
N HIS A 921 -0.64 34.35 4.65
CA HIS A 921 -1.92 34.39 3.92
C HIS A 921 -1.72 33.95 2.47
N PHE A 922 -2.66 33.15 1.96
CA PHE A 922 -2.63 32.73 0.57
C PHE A 922 -3.11 33.88 -0.33
N PRO A 923 -2.33 34.32 -1.33
CA PRO A 923 -2.64 35.52 -2.11
C PRO A 923 -3.76 35.25 -3.12
N LEU A 924 -4.98 35.73 -2.83
CA LEU A 924 -6.18 35.48 -3.64
C LEU A 924 -6.18 36.26 -4.98
N MET A 925 -5.47 37.37 -5.04
CA MET A 925 -5.44 38.32 -6.16
C MET A 925 -4.28 38.09 -7.14
N PHE A 926 -3.38 37.17 -6.84
CA PHE A 926 -2.22 36.89 -7.66
C PHE A 926 -2.62 36.45 -9.09
N LEU A 927 -2.18 37.21 -10.10
CA LEU A 927 -2.53 37.01 -11.52
C LEU A 927 -4.05 36.94 -11.78
N TYR A 928 -4.87 37.65 -11.01
CA TYR A 928 -6.32 37.71 -11.21
C TYR A 928 -6.72 38.22 -12.60
N GLY A 929 -5.95 39.16 -13.18
CA GLY A 929 -6.20 39.73 -14.50
C GLY A 929 -5.79 38.84 -15.68
N GLU A 930 -5.31 37.63 -15.43
CA GLU A 930 -4.79 36.72 -16.45
C GLU A 930 -5.69 35.50 -16.64
N ASN A 931 -5.78 35.02 -17.88
CA ASN A 931 -6.25 33.65 -18.12
C ASN A 931 -5.09 32.68 -17.88
N LEU A 932 -5.17 31.92 -16.80
CA LEU A 932 -4.15 30.96 -16.38
C LEU A 932 -4.28 29.59 -17.07
N LEU A 933 -5.27 29.40 -17.93
CA LEU A 933 -5.34 28.18 -18.75
C LEU A 933 -4.25 28.20 -19.82
N PRO A 934 -3.65 27.03 -20.11
CA PRO A 934 -2.59 26.93 -21.09
C PRO A 934 -3.15 27.18 -22.49
N PRO A 935 -2.44 27.94 -23.36
CA PRO A 935 -2.87 28.14 -24.75
C PRO A 935 -2.99 26.80 -25.49
N LEU A 936 -4.01 26.64 -26.34
CA LEU A 936 -4.31 25.38 -27.06
C LEU A 936 -3.16 24.88 -27.95
N ASN A 937 -2.21 25.74 -28.32
CA ASN A 937 -1.03 25.39 -29.11
C ASN A 937 0.18 24.93 -28.27
N THR A 938 0.04 24.82 -26.95
CA THR A 938 1.06 24.30 -26.03
C THR A 938 0.82 22.82 -25.73
N LYS A 939 1.85 22.11 -25.23
CA LYS A 939 1.70 20.70 -24.82
C LYS A 939 0.63 20.57 -23.74
N GLU A 940 0.60 21.49 -22.79
CA GLU A 940 -0.37 21.50 -21.69
C GLU A 940 -1.79 21.84 -22.16
N GLY A 941 -1.93 22.73 -23.15
CA GLY A 941 -3.23 23.09 -23.73
C GLY A 941 -3.83 22.04 -24.68
N MET A 942 -3.00 21.15 -25.23
CA MET A 942 -3.46 19.96 -25.97
C MET A 942 -3.80 18.79 -25.03
N ALA A 943 -3.37 18.84 -23.76
CA ALA A 943 -3.66 17.78 -22.80
C ALA A 943 -5.13 17.84 -22.36
N PRO A 944 -5.78 16.68 -22.12
CA PRO A 944 -7.12 16.65 -21.55
C PRO A 944 -7.17 17.40 -20.21
N VAL A 945 -8.25 18.15 -19.97
CA VAL A 945 -8.41 18.98 -18.77
C VAL A 945 -8.33 18.12 -17.50
N GLU A 946 -8.84 16.89 -17.57
CA GLU A 946 -8.85 15.91 -16.49
C GLU A 946 -7.45 15.51 -16.02
N MET A 947 -6.40 15.81 -16.81
CA MET A 947 -5.02 15.63 -16.38
C MET A 947 -4.65 16.56 -15.21
N TRP A 948 -5.30 17.71 -15.13
CA TRP A 948 -5.04 18.80 -14.20
C TRP A 948 -6.07 18.92 -13.07
N THR A 949 -7.19 18.18 -13.13
CA THR A 949 -8.31 18.31 -12.17
C THR A 949 -8.43 17.21 -11.14
#